data_AF-A0A1Q7TNK3-F1
#
_entry.id   AF-A0A1Q7TNK3-F1
#
_cell.length_a   1.000
_cell.length_b   1.000
_cell.length_c   1.000
_cell.angle_alpha   90.00
_cell.angle_beta   90.00
_cell.angle_gamma   90.00
#
_symmetry.space_group_name_H-M   'P 1'
#
loop_
_entity.id
_entity.type
_entity.pdbx_description
1 polymer ?
#
loop_
_entity_poly.entity_id
_entity_poly.type
_entity_poly.pdbx_seq_one_letter_code
_entity_poly.pdbx_strand_id
1 'polypeptide(L)'
;MILRWDAPDAATLRRMLADPPRPSLAPGRLRTTHFRDVYFDTSAGELRQRGARCRLRFTAGGERRLTLWQPAARRIDERVRNVDDMAALAGTSEAALRLRALIDPARLAPWIERQVERACRTFRIPVALLPVCDVVTDQIALNRSEITATLCEVSVRARRWGHSAAGRIARALEAAFALRPAGSDALHRAITALDAAEAEGIGRELRGEREVALVAVEHGRVGLCRAGAELRLPVYRGSGEDACRAALRQLVGSGEGQLRLLGVVPRSGDRVPLEVWTARRLHRHSGNGETLQWFAPADLVARVGSPLLRDPGTLAALTVAARSPLVPEWSGASFGHTTSDDASLDADAIARASRVTLSELRVAAPREEAKDPARASPEQFLNPELSWLEFNARVLELAEDERTPLAARLRFLSIFSTNLDQFLMTQIGALQQLVAAGRNVPSADGGGLTHQETLDAFGVRLRPLLARQYQTFRSLAGGLSLARWDELGEGERAALRTRCADEILPFVSPKALTRAPGHPFPLIGDRRLALLVALRDRAGAPVHYTIVELPQDAPRFVARANGRGWLATEDLVRANLDLLYPGRIVAGAHAFRLTRSGDLQLDETTTANFLQAIEEELVRRRSRPVLRIEFEASTPPTLQDLLQRELRFEESEGESTLTAADVFVSDGMVDLGGLSDVAAGSLPDYPPLVARAPFDAQRPVAEQIDEHDVLVYHPHDSFPDSFERFIGEAAEDPEVQAIKLTLYRPGGPSAIGDALRRAAIAGKDVSVLVELKARFDEARNISWARSLEREGIHVVTGLVSLKTHAKMALVVRQLPSGRVHRYAHVGSGNYNANTARVYTDFGLFTADPRITADVHSLFNELTGSSHAPQVHLRHLLAAPIDLLDRVLAMIDRETAHARAGRSARIRAKLNALSDSTIIQALYRASQAGVDVDLVVRGICTLRPGVPGLSERIRVVSILGRFLEHGRIYHFANAGEDEYYIGSADWRPRNLRRRIEVMAPVFEPAARHRLDEVLTGELTTTEAWALRPDGGYDHL
;
A
#
# COMPACT_ATOMS: atom_id res chain seq x y z
N MET A 1 39.69 6.24 -29.66
CA MET A 1 39.04 5.16 -30.44
C MET A 1 38.12 4.34 -29.54
N ILE A 2 36.88 4.08 -29.96
CA ILE A 2 35.94 3.19 -29.28
C ILE A 2 35.47 2.16 -30.32
N LEU A 3 35.71 0.88 -30.05
CA LEU A 3 35.21 -0.24 -30.86
C LEU A 3 34.08 -0.92 -30.07
N ARG A 4 32.99 -1.31 -30.73
CA ARG A 4 31.76 -1.83 -30.10
C ARG A 4 31.24 -3.05 -30.84
N TRP A 5 30.74 -4.02 -30.07
CA TRP A 5 30.12 -5.23 -30.58
C TRP A 5 28.90 -5.61 -29.76
N ASP A 6 27.95 -6.28 -30.43
CA ASP A 6 26.82 -6.95 -29.81
C ASP A 6 27.28 -8.32 -29.30
N ALA A 7 26.93 -8.62 -28.05
CA ALA A 7 27.12 -9.93 -27.44
C ALA A 7 25.77 -10.68 -27.44
N PRO A 8 25.79 -12.02 -27.59
CA PRO A 8 24.56 -12.80 -27.71
C PRO A 8 23.75 -12.85 -26.41
N ASP A 9 24.41 -12.87 -25.25
CA ASP A 9 23.77 -12.98 -23.95
C ASP A 9 24.67 -12.43 -22.81
N ALA A 10 24.05 -12.25 -21.63
CA ALA A 10 24.73 -11.79 -20.42
C ALA A 10 25.76 -12.80 -19.90
N ALA A 11 25.55 -14.10 -20.10
CA ALA A 11 26.50 -15.14 -19.69
C ALA A 11 27.84 -15.01 -20.43
N THR A 12 27.79 -14.62 -21.70
CA THR A 12 28.94 -14.35 -22.55
C THR A 12 29.69 -13.11 -22.08
N LEU A 13 28.99 -12.04 -21.71
CA LEU A 13 29.62 -10.86 -21.09
C LEU A 13 30.35 -11.22 -19.77
N ARG A 14 29.72 -12.05 -18.92
CA ARG A 14 30.35 -12.50 -17.67
C ARG A 14 31.58 -13.35 -17.92
N ARG A 15 31.55 -14.26 -18.90
CA ARG A 15 32.73 -15.06 -19.30
C ARG A 15 33.88 -14.18 -19.80
N MET A 16 33.59 -13.18 -20.64
CA MET A 16 34.58 -12.21 -21.12
C MET A 16 35.25 -11.44 -19.96
N LEU A 17 34.52 -11.16 -18.89
CA LEU A 17 35.06 -10.47 -17.72
C LEU A 17 35.74 -11.42 -16.73
N ALA A 18 35.29 -12.66 -16.61
CA ALA A 18 35.90 -13.65 -15.73
C ALA A 18 37.33 -13.97 -16.21
N ASP A 19 37.49 -14.24 -17.50
CA ASP A 19 38.80 -14.49 -18.11
C ASP A 19 38.97 -13.75 -19.44
N PRO A 20 39.31 -12.45 -19.40
CA PRO A 20 39.49 -11.67 -20.62
C PRO A 20 40.79 -12.08 -21.33
N PRO A 21 40.83 -12.08 -22.67
CA PRO A 21 42.05 -12.33 -23.42
C PRO A 21 43.15 -11.31 -23.04
N ARG A 22 44.37 -11.81 -22.77
CA ARG A 22 45.47 -11.04 -22.15
C ARG A 22 46.68 -10.90 -23.09
N PRO A 23 46.65 -10.03 -24.12
CA PRO A 23 47.80 -9.79 -24.99
C PRO A 23 48.86 -8.92 -24.27
N SER A 24 49.55 -9.52 -23.30
CA SER A 24 50.67 -8.94 -22.52
C SER A 24 50.32 -7.70 -21.69
N LEU A 25 49.08 -7.61 -21.21
CA LEU A 25 48.57 -6.51 -20.39
C LEU A 25 48.03 -7.02 -19.05
N ALA A 26 48.25 -6.25 -17.99
CA ALA A 26 47.75 -6.57 -16.65
C ALA A 26 46.30 -6.06 -16.48
N PRO A 27 45.33 -6.93 -16.11
CA PRO A 27 43.97 -6.51 -15.82
C PRO A 27 43.88 -5.79 -14.47
N GLY A 28 43.17 -4.67 -14.42
CA GLY A 28 42.82 -3.97 -13.18
C GLY A 28 41.56 -4.54 -12.50
N ARG A 29 41.20 -3.96 -11.35
CA ARG A 29 39.97 -4.30 -10.62
C ARG A 29 38.73 -4.02 -11.48
N LEU A 30 37.78 -4.95 -11.47
CA LEU A 30 36.47 -4.79 -12.10
C LEU A 30 35.66 -3.71 -11.36
N ARG A 31 35.05 -2.79 -12.10
CA ARG A 31 34.15 -1.76 -11.56
C ARG A 31 32.79 -1.92 -12.22
N THR A 32 31.74 -2.02 -11.41
CA THR A 32 30.35 -2.04 -11.89
C THR A 32 29.71 -0.67 -11.62
N THR A 33 28.93 -0.19 -12.57
CA THR A 33 28.14 1.03 -12.45
C THR A 33 26.74 0.81 -13.04
N HIS A 34 25.75 1.40 -12.40
CA HIS A 34 24.35 1.30 -12.82
C HIS A 34 23.83 2.69 -13.14
N PHE A 35 23.18 2.84 -14.29
CA PHE A 35 22.53 4.08 -14.67
C PHE A 35 21.31 3.82 -15.55
N ARG A 36 20.33 4.72 -15.46
CA ARG A 36 19.10 4.70 -16.26
C ARG A 36 19.13 5.88 -17.23
N ASP A 37 18.88 5.63 -18.51
CA ASP A 37 18.69 6.66 -19.53
C ASP A 37 17.21 6.68 -19.96
N VAL A 38 16.52 7.79 -19.78
CA VAL A 38 15.15 8.00 -20.27
C VAL A 38 15.19 8.97 -21.44
N TYR A 39 14.69 8.54 -22.59
CA TYR A 39 14.55 9.36 -23.79
C TYR A 39 13.13 9.91 -23.87
N PHE A 40 13.02 11.19 -24.20
CA PHE A 40 11.74 11.91 -24.25
C PHE A 40 11.39 12.29 -25.68
N ASP A 41 10.11 12.18 -26.01
CA ASP A 41 9.51 12.65 -27.27
C ASP A 41 8.01 12.92 -27.06
N THR A 42 7.34 13.53 -28.04
CA THR A 42 5.88 13.58 -28.05
C THR A 42 5.31 12.27 -28.57
N SER A 43 4.02 12.02 -28.33
CA SER A 43 3.29 10.89 -28.91
C SER A 43 3.37 10.86 -30.45
N ALA A 44 3.45 12.02 -31.08
CA ALA A 44 3.62 12.17 -32.54
C ALA A 44 5.09 12.11 -33.02
N GLY A 45 6.07 12.02 -32.11
CA GLY A 45 7.50 11.95 -32.46
C GLY A 45 8.10 13.25 -33.00
N GLU A 46 7.58 14.40 -32.59
CA GLU A 46 7.95 15.71 -33.14
C GLU A 46 9.42 16.07 -32.93
N LEU A 47 10.06 15.66 -31.82
CA LEU A 47 11.49 15.94 -31.61
C LEU A 47 12.34 15.21 -32.64
N ARG A 48 12.03 13.94 -32.91
CA ARG A 48 12.71 13.15 -33.94
C ARG A 48 12.52 13.72 -35.34
N GLN A 49 11.29 14.14 -35.68
CA GLN A 49 11.01 14.77 -36.98
C GLN A 49 11.83 16.06 -37.17
N ARG A 50 12.07 16.81 -36.08
CA ARG A 50 12.94 17.98 -36.06
C ARG A 50 14.45 17.65 -35.99
N GLY A 51 14.84 16.37 -36.06
CA GLY A 51 16.23 15.94 -35.98
C GLY A 51 16.89 16.16 -34.60
N ALA A 52 16.09 16.35 -33.56
CA ALA A 52 16.55 16.52 -32.18
C ALA A 52 16.32 15.25 -31.36
N ARG A 53 17.09 15.08 -30.28
CA ARG A 53 16.85 14.04 -29.27
C ARG A 53 17.12 14.57 -27.87
N CYS A 54 16.29 14.15 -26.92
CA CYS A 54 16.37 14.55 -25.53
C CYS A 54 16.53 13.30 -24.65
N ARG A 55 17.44 13.34 -23.67
CA ARG A 55 17.67 12.25 -22.73
C ARG A 55 17.99 12.75 -21.33
N LEU A 56 17.34 12.19 -20.33
CA LEU A 56 17.69 12.34 -18.91
C LEU A 56 18.36 11.07 -18.40
N ARG A 57 19.58 11.20 -17.87
CA ARG A 57 20.34 10.09 -17.26
C ARG A 57 20.28 10.19 -15.74
N PHE A 58 20.02 9.06 -15.07
CA PHE A 58 20.05 8.88 -13.63
C PHE A 58 21.19 7.94 -13.26
N THR A 59 21.97 8.29 -12.25
CA THR A 59 23.04 7.44 -11.73
C THR A 59 22.75 7.04 -10.28
N ALA A 60 23.31 5.91 -9.83
CA ALA A 60 23.11 5.41 -8.46
C ALA A 60 23.54 6.38 -7.34
N GLY A 61 24.40 7.35 -7.64
CA GLY A 61 24.81 8.40 -6.70
C GLY A 61 23.88 9.62 -6.66
N GLY A 62 22.68 9.53 -7.23
CA GLY A 62 21.70 10.63 -7.28
C GLY A 62 21.99 11.73 -8.29
N GLU A 63 23.11 11.66 -9.04
CA GLU A 63 23.41 12.62 -10.10
C GLU A 63 22.49 12.39 -11.30
N ARG A 64 21.86 13.49 -11.78
CA ARG A 64 21.04 13.54 -12.98
C ARG A 64 21.68 14.41 -14.05
N ARG A 65 21.66 13.95 -15.30
CA ARG A 65 22.23 14.69 -16.44
C ARG A 65 21.25 14.76 -17.59
N LEU A 66 20.90 15.97 -18.01
CA LEU A 66 20.08 16.23 -19.19
C LEU A 66 21.00 16.39 -20.40
N THR A 67 20.73 15.62 -21.45
CA THR A 67 21.46 15.69 -22.71
C THR A 67 20.51 16.02 -23.86
N LEU A 68 20.80 17.09 -24.57
CA LEU A 68 20.10 17.50 -25.78
C LEU A 68 21.04 17.39 -26.97
N TRP A 69 20.57 16.79 -28.06
CA TRP A 69 21.22 16.86 -29.36
C TRP A 69 20.30 17.57 -30.33
N GLN A 70 20.84 18.56 -31.05
CA GLN A 70 20.10 19.39 -32.01
C GLN A 70 20.65 19.22 -33.43
N PRO A 71 19.87 19.50 -34.47
CA PRO A 71 20.38 19.62 -35.84
C PRO A 71 21.45 20.72 -35.92
N ALA A 72 22.57 20.45 -36.59
CA ALA A 72 23.67 21.40 -36.84
C ALA A 72 24.41 22.00 -35.62
N ALA A 73 24.09 21.61 -34.37
CA ALA A 73 24.78 22.06 -33.15
C ALA A 73 25.26 20.90 -32.24
N ARG A 74 26.38 21.16 -31.53
CA ARG A 74 27.10 20.21 -30.67
C ARG A 74 26.22 19.70 -29.51
N ARG A 75 26.32 18.40 -29.18
CA ARG A 75 25.71 17.76 -28.00
C ARG A 75 25.89 18.61 -26.74
N ILE A 76 24.79 18.96 -26.08
CA ILE A 76 24.77 19.67 -24.78
C ILE A 76 24.47 18.65 -23.70
N ASP A 77 25.31 18.56 -22.67
CA ASP A 77 25.23 17.56 -21.60
C ASP A 77 25.51 18.22 -20.25
N GLU A 78 24.45 18.50 -19.50
CA GLU A 78 24.51 19.26 -18.25
C GLU A 78 23.92 18.50 -17.08
N ARG A 79 24.44 18.78 -15.88
CA ARG A 79 23.91 18.24 -14.63
C ARG A 79 22.70 19.06 -14.17
N VAL A 80 21.61 18.40 -13.79
CA VAL A 80 20.37 19.05 -13.34
C VAL A 80 20.10 18.71 -11.88
N ARG A 81 19.65 19.70 -11.09
CA ARG A 81 19.43 19.57 -9.64
C ARG A 81 18.01 19.18 -9.24
N ASN A 82 17.06 19.14 -10.18
CA ASN A 82 15.63 18.94 -9.91
C ASN A 82 15.28 17.46 -9.65
N VAL A 83 14.35 17.21 -8.72
CA VAL A 83 13.91 15.87 -8.29
C VAL A 83 12.81 15.28 -9.18
N ASP A 84 12.15 16.12 -9.96
CA ASP A 84 11.13 15.72 -10.94
C ASP A 84 11.69 15.77 -12.38
N ASP A 85 11.24 14.84 -13.22
CA ASP A 85 11.70 14.67 -14.60
C ASP A 85 11.20 15.82 -15.47
N MET A 86 9.93 16.22 -15.32
CA MET A 86 9.35 17.34 -16.07
C MET A 86 9.95 18.67 -15.65
N ALA A 87 10.18 18.87 -14.34
CA ALA A 87 10.92 20.02 -13.83
C ALA A 87 12.37 20.08 -14.34
N ALA A 88 13.01 18.94 -14.63
CA ALA A 88 14.34 18.92 -15.24
C ALA A 88 14.29 19.34 -16.71
N LEU A 89 13.27 18.92 -17.47
CA LEU A 89 13.07 19.29 -18.88
C LEU A 89 12.65 20.75 -19.07
N ALA A 90 11.85 21.29 -18.15
CA ALA A 90 11.38 22.68 -18.16
C ALA A 90 12.29 23.66 -17.40
N GLY A 91 13.40 23.18 -16.83
CA GLY A 91 14.28 23.96 -15.97
C GLY A 91 15.08 25.05 -16.69
N THR A 92 16.04 25.63 -15.96
CA THR A 92 16.88 26.75 -16.43
C THR A 92 18.26 26.35 -16.95
N SER A 93 18.54 25.03 -17.01
CA SER A 93 19.78 24.52 -17.64
C SER A 93 19.83 24.91 -19.12
N GLU A 94 21.02 25.07 -19.71
CA GLU A 94 21.16 25.41 -21.13
C GLU A 94 20.47 24.35 -22.00
N ALA A 95 20.60 23.08 -21.64
CA ALA A 95 19.91 21.98 -22.32
C ALA A 95 18.37 22.12 -22.25
N ALA A 96 17.82 22.52 -21.11
CA ALA A 96 16.38 22.72 -20.92
C ALA A 96 15.87 23.97 -21.66
N LEU A 97 16.60 25.09 -21.60
CA LEU A 97 16.28 26.31 -22.34
C LEU A 97 16.24 26.07 -23.85
N ARG A 98 17.22 25.33 -24.38
CA ARG A 98 17.23 24.97 -25.80
C ARG A 98 16.19 23.92 -26.18
N LEU A 99 15.82 23.03 -25.26
CA LEU A 99 14.71 22.09 -25.48
C LEU A 99 13.39 22.85 -25.60
N ARG A 100 13.14 23.83 -24.72
CA ARG A 100 11.96 24.70 -24.75
C ARG A 100 11.83 25.50 -26.04
N ALA A 101 12.95 25.90 -26.64
CA ALA A 101 12.97 26.55 -27.95
C ALA A 101 12.57 25.59 -29.09
N LEU A 102 12.75 24.28 -28.91
CA LEU A 102 12.40 23.27 -29.90
C LEU A 102 10.99 22.75 -29.74
N ILE A 103 10.50 22.61 -28.51
CA ILE A 103 9.19 22.04 -28.20
C ILE A 103 8.72 22.45 -26.81
N ASP A 104 7.41 22.53 -26.60
CA ASP A 104 6.85 22.65 -25.26
C ASP A 104 7.17 21.39 -24.44
N PRO A 105 7.96 21.48 -23.35
CA PRO A 105 8.30 20.32 -22.54
C PRO A 105 7.09 19.62 -21.95
N ALA A 106 5.96 20.31 -21.72
CA ALA A 106 4.75 19.70 -21.17
C ALA A 106 4.15 18.63 -22.09
N ARG A 107 4.47 18.68 -23.39
CA ARG A 107 4.01 17.71 -24.39
C ARG A 107 4.92 16.48 -24.49
N LEU A 108 6.07 16.49 -23.82
CA LEU A 108 7.03 15.40 -23.85
C LEU A 108 6.66 14.33 -22.84
N ALA A 109 6.65 13.08 -23.30
CA ALA A 109 6.50 11.90 -22.46
C ALA A 109 7.77 11.04 -22.54
N PRO A 110 8.06 10.24 -21.50
CA PRO A 110 9.04 9.17 -21.61
C PRO A 110 8.67 8.26 -22.78
N TRP A 111 9.59 8.08 -23.71
CA TRP A 111 9.39 7.27 -24.90
C TRP A 111 10.15 5.94 -24.83
N ILE A 112 11.44 5.98 -24.46
CA ILE A 112 12.27 4.79 -24.30
C ILE A 112 13.08 4.92 -23.02
N GLU A 113 12.97 3.92 -22.16
CA GLU A 113 13.82 3.77 -20.99
C GLU A 113 14.88 2.70 -21.22
N ARG A 114 16.11 2.98 -20.79
CA ARG A 114 17.25 2.06 -20.87
C ARG A 114 17.93 1.97 -19.51
N GLN A 115 17.82 0.83 -18.86
CA GLN A 115 18.53 0.54 -17.63
C GLN A 115 19.81 -0.21 -17.97
N VAL A 116 20.96 0.35 -17.61
CA VAL A 116 22.27 -0.17 -17.99
C VAL A 116 23.05 -0.59 -16.76
N GLU A 117 23.33 -1.88 -16.67
CA GLU A 117 24.36 -2.45 -15.81
C GLU A 117 25.67 -2.51 -16.60
N ARG A 118 26.60 -1.63 -16.24
CA ARG A 118 27.90 -1.50 -16.90
C ARG A 118 28.99 -2.10 -16.02
N ALA A 119 29.76 -3.02 -16.57
CA ALA A 119 30.98 -3.51 -15.95
C ALA A 119 32.20 -3.07 -16.78
N CYS A 120 33.21 -2.52 -16.12
CA CYS A 120 34.40 -1.96 -16.75
C CYS A 120 35.67 -2.52 -16.11
N ARG A 121 36.60 -2.96 -16.94
CA ARG A 121 37.93 -3.41 -16.53
C ARG A 121 39.00 -2.65 -17.30
N THR A 122 39.86 -1.94 -16.57
CA THR A 122 40.99 -1.17 -17.13
C THR A 122 42.22 -2.06 -17.27
N PHE A 123 42.83 -2.10 -18.45
CA PHE A 123 44.08 -2.80 -18.73
C PHE A 123 45.27 -1.86 -18.65
N ARG A 124 46.37 -2.35 -18.09
CA ARG A 124 47.60 -1.60 -17.82
C ARG A 124 48.82 -2.27 -18.45
N ILE A 125 49.83 -1.47 -18.77
CA ILE A 125 51.16 -1.99 -19.09
C ILE A 125 51.78 -2.52 -17.78
N PRO A 126 52.23 -3.78 -17.70
CA PRO A 126 52.72 -4.38 -16.45
C PRO A 126 53.88 -3.60 -15.80
N VAL A 127 54.82 -3.10 -16.61
CA VAL A 127 56.05 -2.45 -16.12
C VAL A 127 55.81 -1.02 -15.61
N ALA A 128 54.89 -0.28 -16.23
CA ALA A 128 54.66 1.14 -15.91
C ALA A 128 53.34 1.41 -15.16
N LEU A 129 52.52 0.37 -14.93
CA LEU A 129 51.14 0.44 -14.40
C LEU A 129 50.23 1.44 -15.13
N LEU A 130 50.64 1.92 -16.30
CA LEU A 130 49.95 2.95 -17.06
C LEU A 130 48.67 2.37 -17.68
N PRO A 131 47.49 2.95 -17.43
CA PRO A 131 46.22 2.47 -18.00
C PRO A 131 46.14 2.80 -19.49
N VAL A 132 46.03 1.76 -20.32
CA VAL A 132 46.09 1.89 -21.79
C VAL A 132 44.72 1.74 -22.46
N CYS A 133 43.85 0.87 -21.95
CA CYS A 133 42.50 0.73 -22.51
C CYS A 133 41.51 0.17 -21.48
N ASP A 134 40.23 0.40 -21.73
CA ASP A 134 39.13 -0.13 -20.92
C ASP A 134 38.31 -1.10 -21.77
N VAL A 135 38.02 -2.28 -21.22
CA VAL A 135 36.99 -3.19 -21.75
C VAL A 135 35.74 -2.95 -20.92
N VAL A 136 34.64 -2.61 -21.59
CA VAL A 136 33.38 -2.22 -20.97
C VAL A 136 32.28 -3.09 -21.54
N THR A 137 31.59 -3.83 -20.68
CA THR A 137 30.42 -4.62 -21.04
C THR A 137 29.18 -3.98 -20.44
N ASP A 138 28.12 -3.84 -21.23
CA ASP A 138 26.84 -3.29 -20.82
C ASP A 138 25.74 -4.34 -21.02
N GLN A 139 25.05 -4.68 -19.94
CA GLN A 139 23.75 -5.35 -20.01
C GLN A 139 22.67 -4.26 -19.92
N ILE A 140 21.80 -4.21 -20.93
CA ILE A 140 20.87 -3.10 -21.14
C ILE A 140 19.45 -3.67 -21.19
N ALA A 141 18.63 -3.37 -20.19
CA ALA A 141 17.19 -3.59 -20.25
C ALA A 141 16.51 -2.36 -20.87
N LEU A 142 15.65 -2.59 -21.87
CA LEU A 142 14.94 -1.58 -22.64
C LEU A 142 13.44 -1.70 -22.38
N ASN A 143 12.77 -0.57 -22.18
CA ASN A 143 11.31 -0.52 -22.05
C ASN A 143 10.73 0.59 -22.94
N ARG A 144 9.62 0.30 -23.62
CA ARG A 144 8.75 1.27 -24.32
C ARG A 144 7.30 0.85 -24.13
N SER A 145 6.54 1.61 -23.35
CA SER A 145 5.19 1.23 -22.93
C SER A 145 5.18 -0.19 -22.33
N GLU A 146 4.41 -1.14 -22.88
CA GLU A 146 4.36 -2.53 -22.42
C GLU A 146 5.42 -3.46 -23.03
N ILE A 147 6.27 -2.97 -23.95
CA ILE A 147 7.24 -3.79 -24.68
C ILE A 147 8.59 -3.71 -23.98
N THR A 148 9.17 -4.87 -23.67
CA THR A 148 10.51 -4.97 -23.10
C THR A 148 11.48 -5.68 -24.03
N ALA A 149 12.76 -5.30 -23.99
CA ALA A 149 13.82 -5.96 -24.75
C ALA A 149 15.15 -5.91 -23.98
N THR A 150 16.04 -6.87 -24.22
CA THR A 150 17.38 -6.87 -23.62
C THR A 150 18.46 -6.81 -24.69
N LEU A 151 19.46 -5.95 -24.47
CA LEU A 151 20.66 -5.85 -25.30
C LEU A 151 21.91 -6.10 -24.46
N CYS A 152 22.88 -6.81 -25.03
CA CYS A 152 24.20 -7.01 -24.44
C CYS A 152 25.27 -6.40 -25.36
N GLU A 153 26.08 -5.49 -24.83
CA GLU A 153 27.13 -4.79 -25.59
C GLU A 153 28.50 -4.99 -24.95
N VAL A 154 29.54 -5.13 -25.77
CA VAL A 154 30.94 -5.02 -25.33
C VAL A 154 31.64 -3.92 -26.12
N SER A 155 32.43 -3.11 -25.45
CA SER A 155 33.20 -2.04 -26.07
C SER A 155 34.62 -1.95 -25.53
N VAL A 156 35.58 -1.68 -26.42
CA VAL A 156 36.97 -1.43 -26.08
C VAL A 156 37.28 0.04 -26.32
N ARG A 157 37.73 0.74 -25.27
CA ARG A 157 38.01 2.18 -25.28
C ARG A 157 39.50 2.42 -25.10
N ALA A 158 40.14 3.03 -26.09
CA ALA A 158 41.54 3.44 -26.00
C ALA A 158 41.68 4.68 -25.10
N ARG A 159 42.66 4.68 -24.20
CA ARG A 159 43.09 5.88 -23.45
C ARG A 159 44.13 6.68 -24.24
N ARG A 160 44.55 7.85 -23.73
CA ARG A 160 45.31 8.92 -24.43
C ARG A 160 46.60 8.46 -25.14
N TRP A 161 47.10 7.25 -24.88
CA TRP A 161 48.29 6.64 -25.52
C TRP A 161 48.15 5.12 -25.80
N GLY A 162 46.95 4.55 -25.69
CA GLY A 162 46.75 3.08 -25.70
C GLY A 162 46.03 2.52 -26.93
N HIS A 163 46.04 3.24 -28.06
CA HIS A 163 45.33 2.85 -29.28
C HIS A 163 45.74 1.48 -29.82
N SER A 164 47.05 1.21 -29.92
CA SER A 164 47.57 -0.08 -30.37
C SER A 164 47.22 -1.23 -29.40
N ALA A 165 47.22 -0.94 -28.09
CA ALA A 165 46.87 -1.90 -27.05
C ALA A 165 45.37 -2.27 -27.11
N ALA A 166 44.51 -1.27 -27.26
CA ALA A 166 43.07 -1.44 -27.48
C ALA A 166 42.79 -2.26 -28.75
N GLY A 167 43.52 -2.02 -29.85
CA GLY A 167 43.37 -2.77 -31.09
C GLY A 167 43.82 -4.24 -30.99
N ARG A 168 44.79 -4.57 -30.12
CA ARG A 168 45.17 -5.97 -29.84
C ARG A 168 44.11 -6.69 -29.00
N ILE A 169 43.59 -6.04 -27.96
CA ILE A 169 42.52 -6.61 -27.13
C ILE A 169 41.23 -6.79 -27.94
N ALA A 170 40.87 -5.82 -28.77
CA ALA A 170 39.74 -5.91 -29.68
C ALA A 170 39.80 -7.16 -30.56
N ARG A 171 40.91 -7.36 -31.28
CA ARG A 171 41.11 -8.54 -32.14
C ARG A 171 41.10 -9.85 -31.36
N ALA A 172 41.63 -9.85 -30.14
CA ALA A 172 41.62 -11.04 -29.29
C ALA A 172 40.20 -11.37 -28.78
N LEU A 173 39.36 -10.36 -28.51
CA LEU A 173 37.95 -10.55 -28.17
C LEU A 173 37.15 -11.06 -29.37
N GLU A 174 37.36 -10.51 -30.56
CA GLU A 174 36.72 -10.99 -31.80
C GLU A 174 37.10 -12.43 -32.14
N ALA A 175 38.35 -12.83 -31.92
CA ALA A 175 38.79 -14.20 -32.16
C ALA A 175 38.26 -15.19 -31.11
N ALA A 176 38.14 -14.76 -29.85
CA ALA A 176 37.71 -15.64 -28.75
C ALA A 176 36.18 -15.74 -28.62
N PHE A 177 35.43 -14.73 -29.07
CA PHE A 177 33.99 -14.64 -28.93
C PHE A 177 33.40 -14.16 -30.26
N ALA A 178 32.44 -14.89 -30.82
CA ALA A 178 31.79 -14.59 -32.09
C ALA A 178 30.94 -13.30 -32.04
N LEU A 179 31.62 -12.16 -31.94
CA LEU A 179 31.07 -10.83 -31.73
C LEU A 179 30.64 -10.19 -33.04
N ARG A 180 29.45 -9.57 -33.07
CA ARG A 180 28.98 -8.81 -34.24
C ARG A 180 29.25 -7.32 -34.04
N PRO A 181 29.81 -6.60 -35.03
CA PRO A 181 30.01 -5.16 -34.90
C PRO A 181 28.68 -4.44 -34.60
N ALA A 182 28.67 -3.61 -33.55
CA ALA A 182 27.47 -2.89 -33.14
C ALA A 182 27.40 -1.52 -33.83
N GLY A 183 26.19 -1.12 -34.23
CA GLY A 183 25.92 0.24 -34.74
C GLY A 183 26.31 1.33 -33.74
N SER A 184 26.73 2.50 -34.25
CA SER A 184 27.26 3.59 -33.43
C SER A 184 26.21 4.34 -32.62
N ASP A 185 24.95 4.35 -33.06
CA ASP A 185 23.84 5.02 -32.36
C ASP A 185 23.10 4.08 -31.41
N ALA A 186 23.20 4.41 -30.12
CA ALA A 186 22.64 3.60 -29.05
C ALA A 186 21.11 3.71 -28.96
N LEU A 187 20.52 4.83 -29.40
CA LEU A 187 19.06 5.00 -29.41
C LEU A 187 18.44 4.21 -30.57
N HIS A 188 19.01 4.31 -31.77
CA HIS A 188 18.56 3.52 -32.91
C HIS A 188 18.54 2.02 -32.61
N ARG A 189 19.61 1.49 -31.99
CA ARG A 189 19.66 0.08 -31.56
C ARG A 189 18.56 -0.29 -30.55
N ALA A 190 18.27 0.60 -29.60
CA ALA A 190 17.19 0.38 -28.65
C ALA A 190 15.84 0.32 -29.36
N ILE A 191 15.59 1.22 -30.31
CA ILE A 191 14.39 1.24 -31.16
C ILE A 191 14.28 -0.07 -31.94
N THR A 192 15.32 -0.47 -32.67
CA THR A 192 15.31 -1.71 -33.46
C THR A 192 15.05 -2.95 -32.60
N ALA A 193 15.61 -3.02 -31.39
CA ALA A 193 15.38 -4.15 -30.49
C ALA A 193 13.94 -4.18 -29.96
N LEU A 194 13.38 -3.01 -29.62
CA LEU A 194 11.99 -2.89 -29.18
C LEU A 194 11.00 -3.15 -30.33
N ASP A 195 11.28 -2.64 -31.53
CA ASP A 195 10.48 -2.89 -32.74
C ASP A 195 10.52 -4.38 -33.12
N ALA A 196 11.66 -5.05 -32.94
CA ALA A 196 11.77 -6.50 -33.15
C ALA A 196 10.97 -7.29 -32.10
N ALA A 197 11.04 -6.90 -30.82
CA ALA A 197 10.25 -7.51 -29.75
C ALA A 197 8.73 -7.30 -29.96
N GLU A 198 8.34 -6.10 -30.41
CA GLU A 198 6.97 -5.77 -30.77
C GLU A 198 6.51 -6.56 -31.99
N ALA A 199 7.30 -6.62 -33.07
CA ALA A 199 7.00 -7.40 -34.26
C ALA A 199 6.95 -8.90 -33.97
N GLU A 200 7.78 -9.40 -33.05
CA GLU A 200 7.71 -10.79 -32.58
C GLU A 200 6.43 -11.02 -31.76
N GLY A 201 6.05 -10.08 -30.88
CA GLY A 201 4.80 -10.10 -30.12
C GLY A 201 3.56 -10.09 -31.02
N ILE A 202 3.47 -9.13 -31.94
CA ILE A 202 2.43 -9.04 -32.98
C ILE A 202 2.45 -10.30 -33.85
N GLY A 203 3.65 -10.79 -34.19
CA GLY A 203 3.84 -12.01 -34.97
C GLY A 203 3.37 -13.28 -34.26
N ARG A 204 3.40 -13.34 -32.92
CA ARG A 204 2.82 -14.44 -32.12
C ARG A 204 1.29 -14.32 -32.04
N GLU A 205 0.76 -13.09 -31.97
CA GLU A 205 -0.68 -12.81 -31.97
C GLU A 205 -1.34 -13.13 -33.33
N LEU A 206 -0.71 -12.73 -34.44
CA LEU A 206 -1.13 -13.09 -35.79
C LEU A 206 -1.05 -14.60 -36.05
N ARG A 207 -0.19 -15.32 -35.32
CA ARG A 207 -0.11 -16.79 -35.33
C ARG A 207 -1.13 -17.47 -34.40
N GLY A 208 -1.91 -16.70 -33.63
CA GLY A 208 -2.91 -17.22 -32.69
C GLY A 208 -2.31 -17.98 -31.50
N GLU A 209 -1.04 -17.73 -31.15
CA GLU A 209 -0.39 -18.41 -30.03
C GLU A 209 -1.06 -17.99 -28.71
N ARG A 210 -1.63 -18.98 -28.00
CA ARG A 210 -2.20 -18.84 -26.65
C ARG A 210 -1.52 -19.82 -25.70
N GLU A 211 -1.75 -19.63 -24.41
CA GLU A 211 -1.41 -20.61 -23.39
C GLU A 211 -2.67 -21.06 -22.63
N VAL A 212 -2.64 -22.30 -22.14
CA VAL A 212 -3.64 -22.85 -21.24
C VAL A 212 -3.02 -23.13 -19.88
N ALA A 213 -3.62 -22.62 -18.81
CA ALA A 213 -3.32 -23.00 -17.43
C ALA A 213 -4.36 -24.03 -16.95
N LEU A 214 -3.90 -25.16 -16.42
CA LEU A 214 -4.77 -26.20 -15.87
C LEU A 214 -4.83 -26.16 -14.35
N VAL A 215 -5.98 -25.82 -13.81
CA VAL A 215 -6.34 -25.94 -12.39
C VAL A 215 -6.92 -27.33 -12.17
N ALA A 216 -6.02 -28.29 -11.94
CA ALA A 216 -6.39 -29.66 -11.58
C ALA A 216 -6.99 -29.70 -10.18
N VAL A 217 -8.20 -30.24 -10.03
CA VAL A 217 -8.92 -30.34 -8.74
C VAL A 217 -9.32 -31.78 -8.47
N GLU A 218 -8.88 -32.31 -7.33
CA GLU A 218 -9.16 -33.68 -6.88
C GLU A 218 -9.41 -33.66 -5.36
N HIS A 219 -10.54 -34.22 -4.91
CA HIS A 219 -10.94 -34.27 -3.49
C HIS A 219 -10.82 -32.93 -2.74
N GLY A 220 -11.26 -31.83 -3.35
CA GLY A 220 -11.21 -30.52 -2.71
C GLY A 220 -9.83 -29.83 -2.75
N ARG A 221 -8.81 -30.46 -3.36
CA ARG A 221 -7.42 -29.98 -3.40
C ARG A 221 -7.02 -29.57 -4.81
N VAL A 222 -6.10 -28.62 -4.89
CA VAL A 222 -5.55 -28.11 -6.16
C VAL A 222 -4.17 -28.71 -6.40
N GLY A 223 -3.95 -29.23 -7.60
CA GLY A 223 -2.67 -29.78 -8.04
C GLY A 223 -1.72 -28.69 -8.52
N LEU A 224 -0.50 -28.67 -7.98
CA LEU A 224 0.60 -27.81 -8.43
C LEU A 224 1.84 -28.64 -8.79
N CYS A 225 2.61 -28.17 -9.76
CA CYS A 225 3.92 -28.71 -10.10
C CYS A 225 5.02 -27.98 -9.33
N ARG A 226 6.06 -28.69 -8.91
CA ARG A 226 7.23 -28.09 -8.28
C ARG A 226 8.30 -27.78 -9.34
N ALA A 227 8.73 -26.53 -9.40
CA ALA A 227 9.83 -26.05 -10.24
C ALA A 227 10.94 -25.48 -9.37
N GLY A 228 11.89 -26.34 -8.98
CA GLY A 228 12.93 -25.98 -8.01
C GLY A 228 12.35 -25.68 -6.61
N ALA A 229 12.44 -24.42 -6.19
CA ALA A 229 11.92 -23.94 -4.91
C ALA A 229 10.50 -23.33 -5.01
N GLU A 230 9.96 -23.17 -6.22
CA GLU A 230 8.66 -22.55 -6.48
C GLU A 230 7.62 -23.61 -6.84
N LEU A 231 6.35 -23.32 -6.51
CA LEU A 231 5.18 -24.06 -6.94
C LEU A 231 4.48 -23.28 -8.05
N ARG A 232 4.08 -24.01 -9.10
CA ARG A 232 3.40 -23.42 -10.26
C ARG A 232 2.21 -24.27 -10.70
N LEU A 233 1.18 -23.61 -11.22
CA LEU A 233 0.18 -24.30 -12.03
C LEU A 233 0.83 -24.75 -13.34
N PRO A 234 0.42 -25.90 -13.87
CA PRO A 234 0.91 -26.35 -15.16
C PRO A 234 0.33 -25.47 -16.28
N VAL A 235 1.24 -24.83 -17.03
CA VAL A 235 0.93 -23.94 -18.15
C VAL A 235 1.53 -24.52 -19.43
N TYR A 236 0.72 -24.60 -20.48
CA TYR A 236 1.12 -25.19 -21.77
C TYR A 236 0.74 -24.29 -22.93
N ARG A 237 1.51 -24.37 -24.01
CA ARG A 237 1.17 -23.68 -25.27
C ARG A 237 -0.02 -24.33 -25.97
N GLY A 238 -0.84 -23.51 -26.61
CA GLY A 238 -2.05 -23.90 -27.33
C GLY A 238 -3.29 -23.20 -26.79
N SER A 239 -4.44 -23.50 -27.38
CA SER A 239 -5.74 -22.93 -27.00
C SER A 239 -6.81 -24.01 -26.94
N GLY A 240 -7.83 -23.78 -26.13
CA GLY A 240 -9.01 -24.62 -26.09
C GLY A 240 -8.81 -25.98 -25.44
N GLU A 241 -9.81 -26.83 -25.62
CA GLU A 241 -9.91 -28.14 -24.96
C GLU A 241 -8.82 -29.12 -25.42
N ASP A 242 -8.40 -29.08 -26.69
CA ASP A 242 -7.37 -29.97 -27.24
C ASP A 242 -6.01 -29.77 -26.57
N ALA A 243 -5.63 -28.50 -26.35
CA ALA A 243 -4.43 -28.14 -25.62
C ALA A 243 -4.51 -28.63 -24.16
N CYS A 244 -5.68 -28.51 -23.52
CA CYS A 244 -5.92 -29.03 -22.18
C CYS A 244 -5.79 -30.56 -22.11
N ARG A 245 -6.33 -31.29 -23.09
CA ARG A 245 -6.22 -32.76 -23.15
C ARG A 245 -4.79 -33.22 -23.41
N ALA A 246 -4.04 -32.50 -24.25
CA ALA A 246 -2.62 -32.76 -24.46
C ALA A 246 -1.79 -32.54 -23.19
N ALA A 247 -2.08 -31.46 -22.47
CA ALA A 247 -1.48 -31.15 -21.19
C ALA A 247 -1.81 -32.21 -20.12
N LEU A 248 -3.06 -32.67 -20.01
CA LEU A 248 -3.44 -33.76 -19.10
C LEU A 248 -2.69 -35.06 -19.40
N ARG A 249 -2.51 -35.43 -20.69
CA ARG A 249 -1.70 -36.60 -21.06
C ARG A 249 -0.26 -36.52 -20.54
N GLN A 250 0.32 -35.31 -20.50
CA GLN A 250 1.67 -35.11 -19.96
C GLN A 250 1.69 -35.13 -18.43
N LEU A 251 0.67 -34.59 -17.76
CA LEU A 251 0.60 -34.50 -16.29
C LEU A 251 0.23 -35.82 -15.62
N VAL A 252 -0.83 -36.47 -16.09
CA VAL A 252 -1.47 -37.61 -15.40
C VAL A 252 -1.53 -38.88 -16.25
N GLY A 253 -0.90 -38.87 -17.44
CA GLY A 253 -0.81 -40.03 -18.33
C GLY A 253 -2.08 -40.30 -19.16
N SER A 254 -3.16 -39.56 -18.95
CA SER A 254 -4.42 -39.66 -19.68
C SER A 254 -4.96 -38.29 -20.06
N GLY A 255 -5.64 -38.17 -21.19
CA GLY A 255 -6.37 -36.97 -21.60
C GLY A 255 -7.81 -36.92 -21.08
N GLU A 256 -8.20 -37.90 -20.26
CA GLU A 256 -9.54 -38.04 -19.69
C GLU A 256 -9.71 -37.20 -18.42
N GLY A 257 -10.78 -36.42 -18.40
CA GLY A 257 -11.13 -35.51 -17.31
C GLY A 257 -12.25 -34.57 -17.76
N GLN A 258 -12.98 -34.04 -16.78
CA GLN A 258 -13.99 -33.02 -17.02
C GLN A 258 -13.29 -31.66 -17.10
N LEU A 259 -13.29 -31.08 -18.31
CA LEU A 259 -12.68 -29.78 -18.60
C LEU A 259 -13.75 -28.68 -18.66
N ARG A 260 -13.48 -27.54 -18.01
CA ARG A 260 -14.31 -26.33 -18.11
C ARG A 260 -13.42 -25.09 -18.16
N LEU A 261 -13.71 -24.18 -19.09
CA LEU A 261 -13.08 -22.86 -19.13
C LEU A 261 -13.59 -22.04 -17.93
N LEU A 262 -12.67 -21.55 -17.11
CA LEU A 262 -12.97 -20.66 -15.98
C LEU A 262 -12.96 -19.19 -16.40
N GLY A 263 -12.06 -18.83 -17.33
CA GLY A 263 -11.91 -17.48 -17.83
C GLY A 263 -10.64 -17.32 -18.66
N VAL A 264 -10.44 -16.12 -19.22
CA VAL A 264 -9.26 -15.78 -20.00
C VAL A 264 -8.61 -14.56 -19.38
N VAL A 265 -7.32 -14.67 -19.09
CA VAL A 265 -6.48 -13.53 -18.70
C VAL A 265 -5.99 -12.88 -20.00
N PRO A 266 -6.27 -11.59 -20.22
CA PRO A 266 -5.79 -10.89 -21.40
C PRO A 266 -4.25 -10.84 -21.41
N ARG A 267 -3.68 -10.61 -22.59
CA ARG A 267 -2.24 -10.39 -22.74
C ARG A 267 -1.78 -9.27 -21.80
N SER A 268 -0.62 -9.49 -21.17
CA SER A 268 0.05 -8.50 -20.32
C SER A 268 1.56 -8.61 -20.52
N GLY A 269 2.20 -7.53 -20.97
CA GLY A 269 3.65 -7.50 -21.26
C GLY A 269 4.07 -8.52 -22.33
N ASP A 270 5.02 -9.40 -22.02
CA ASP A 270 5.57 -10.41 -22.96
C ASP A 270 4.73 -11.71 -23.04
N ARG A 271 3.61 -11.79 -22.31
CA ARG A 271 2.80 -13.01 -22.22
C ARG A 271 1.67 -13.05 -23.21
N VAL A 272 1.47 -14.22 -23.82
CA VAL A 272 0.29 -14.48 -24.64
C VAL A 272 -0.97 -14.56 -23.77
N PRO A 273 -2.18 -14.39 -24.34
CA PRO A 273 -3.42 -14.61 -23.61
C PRO A 273 -3.45 -16.00 -22.95
N LEU A 274 -3.83 -16.04 -21.68
CA LEU A 274 -3.84 -17.25 -20.87
C LEU A 274 -5.29 -17.70 -20.63
N GLU A 275 -5.67 -18.83 -21.21
CA GLU A 275 -6.95 -19.48 -20.92
C GLU A 275 -6.82 -20.32 -19.66
N VAL A 276 -7.67 -20.09 -18.67
CA VAL A 276 -7.62 -20.79 -17.39
C VAL A 276 -8.73 -21.84 -17.38
N TRP A 277 -8.35 -23.11 -17.27
CA TRP A 277 -9.25 -24.24 -17.33
C TRP A 277 -9.21 -25.03 -16.03
N THR A 278 -10.35 -25.55 -15.57
CA THR A 278 -10.37 -26.56 -14.51
C THR A 278 -10.40 -27.96 -15.11
N ALA A 279 -9.70 -28.89 -14.47
CA ALA A 279 -9.73 -30.30 -14.78
C ALA A 279 -10.13 -31.11 -13.53
N ARG A 280 -11.23 -31.87 -13.62
CA ARG A 280 -11.78 -32.70 -12.54
C ARG A 280 -11.93 -34.15 -12.97
N ARG A 281 -12.10 -35.08 -12.01
CA ARG A 281 -12.30 -36.53 -12.26
C ARG A 281 -11.19 -37.13 -13.12
N LEU A 282 -9.95 -36.82 -12.77
CA LEU A 282 -8.76 -37.26 -13.51
C LEU A 282 -8.59 -38.77 -13.38
N HIS A 283 -8.44 -39.49 -14.49
CA HIS A 283 -8.16 -40.92 -14.47
C HIS A 283 -6.65 -41.14 -14.51
N ARG A 284 -6.07 -41.67 -13.42
CA ARG A 284 -4.63 -41.91 -13.35
C ARG A 284 -4.25 -43.20 -14.07
N HIS A 285 -3.37 -43.10 -15.05
CA HIS A 285 -2.51 -44.20 -15.46
C HIS A 285 -1.07 -43.86 -15.11
N SER A 286 -0.55 -44.60 -14.12
CA SER A 286 0.77 -44.44 -13.52
C SER A 286 1.87 -44.67 -14.57
N GLY A 287 2.82 -43.75 -14.63
CA GLY A 287 4.01 -43.93 -15.46
C GLY A 287 5.02 -42.80 -15.35
N ASN A 288 4.80 -41.68 -16.05
CA ASN A 288 5.93 -40.83 -16.48
C ASN A 288 5.67 -39.30 -16.48
N GLY A 289 4.67 -38.78 -15.76
CA GLY A 289 4.35 -37.34 -15.74
C GLY A 289 4.94 -36.57 -14.56
N GLU A 290 5.11 -35.23 -14.71
CA GLU A 290 5.46 -34.34 -13.59
C GLU A 290 4.57 -34.65 -12.36
N THR A 291 5.17 -34.97 -11.21
CA THR A 291 4.42 -35.30 -10.00
C THR A 291 3.68 -34.06 -9.47
N LEU A 292 2.41 -33.93 -9.83
CA LEU A 292 1.47 -33.00 -9.19
C LEU A 292 1.45 -33.24 -7.68
N GLN A 293 1.57 -32.16 -6.92
CA GLN A 293 1.41 -32.14 -5.47
C GLN A 293 0.07 -31.48 -5.14
N TRP A 294 -0.68 -32.08 -4.21
CA TRP A 294 -2.06 -31.72 -3.93
C TRP A 294 -2.17 -30.90 -2.66
N PHE A 295 -2.64 -29.67 -2.80
CA PHE A 295 -2.67 -28.70 -1.71
C PHE A 295 -4.10 -28.27 -1.39
N ALA A 296 -4.38 -28.01 -0.11
CA ALA A 296 -5.63 -27.39 0.27
C ALA A 296 -5.67 -25.95 -0.26
N PRO A 297 -6.81 -25.45 -0.74
CA PRO A 297 -6.95 -24.05 -1.16
C PRO A 297 -6.54 -23.04 -0.08
N ALA A 298 -6.83 -23.33 1.19
CA ALA A 298 -6.42 -22.51 2.32
C ALA A 298 -4.89 -22.36 2.40
N ASP A 299 -4.15 -23.43 2.14
CA ASP A 299 -2.69 -23.41 2.11
C ASP A 299 -2.15 -22.57 0.95
N LEU A 300 -2.79 -22.65 -0.22
CA LEU A 300 -2.41 -21.83 -1.38
C LEU A 300 -2.63 -20.36 -1.07
N VAL A 301 -3.82 -20.03 -0.57
CA VAL A 301 -4.19 -18.66 -0.21
C VAL A 301 -3.23 -18.11 0.84
N ALA A 302 -2.77 -18.91 1.82
CA ALA A 302 -1.79 -18.49 2.83
C ALA A 302 -0.38 -18.22 2.29
N ARG A 303 -0.06 -18.68 1.08
CA ARG A 303 1.31 -18.65 0.53
C ARG A 303 1.43 -17.84 -0.75
N VAL A 304 0.32 -17.39 -1.33
CA VAL A 304 0.29 -16.57 -2.54
C VAL A 304 1.10 -15.28 -2.34
N GLY A 305 1.97 -14.97 -3.30
CA GLY A 305 2.91 -13.86 -3.25
C GLY A 305 4.17 -14.12 -2.43
N SER A 306 4.26 -15.25 -1.73
CA SER A 306 5.50 -15.68 -1.07
C SER A 306 6.54 -16.18 -2.09
N PRO A 307 7.83 -16.29 -1.72
CA PRO A 307 8.84 -16.90 -2.60
C PRO A 307 8.51 -18.32 -3.07
N LEU A 308 7.58 -19.02 -2.42
CA LEU A 308 7.14 -20.36 -2.80
C LEU A 308 6.03 -20.35 -3.87
N LEU A 309 5.20 -19.31 -3.92
CA LEU A 309 4.01 -19.26 -4.78
C LEU A 309 3.81 -17.84 -5.33
N ARG A 310 4.68 -17.44 -6.24
CA ARG A 310 4.70 -16.13 -6.89
C ARG A 310 4.90 -16.17 -8.40
N ASP A 311 4.88 -17.36 -9.01
CA ASP A 311 4.94 -17.47 -10.46
C ASP A 311 3.79 -16.67 -11.08
N PRO A 312 4.03 -15.69 -11.98
CA PRO A 312 2.97 -14.78 -12.35
C PRO A 312 1.87 -15.47 -13.16
N GLY A 313 2.17 -16.59 -13.85
CA GLY A 313 1.16 -17.33 -14.64
C GLY A 313 0.20 -18.06 -13.72
N THR A 314 0.77 -18.65 -12.68
CA THR A 314 0.08 -19.25 -11.55
C THR A 314 -0.77 -18.20 -10.82
N LEU A 315 -0.22 -17.04 -10.45
CA LEU A 315 -0.97 -15.98 -9.77
C LEU A 315 -2.19 -15.52 -10.58
N ALA A 316 -2.01 -15.26 -11.88
CA ALA A 316 -3.11 -14.87 -12.76
C ALA A 316 -4.17 -15.98 -12.89
N ALA A 317 -3.75 -17.23 -13.05
CA ALA A 317 -4.66 -18.37 -13.14
C ALA A 317 -5.42 -18.65 -11.84
N LEU A 318 -4.74 -18.61 -10.69
CA LEU A 318 -5.36 -18.75 -9.36
C LEU A 318 -6.34 -17.60 -9.10
N THR A 319 -6.01 -16.40 -9.56
CA THR A 319 -6.90 -15.23 -9.48
C THR A 319 -8.21 -15.44 -10.26
N VAL A 320 -8.16 -16.07 -11.43
CA VAL A 320 -9.37 -16.46 -12.18
C VAL A 320 -10.10 -17.61 -11.47
N ALA A 321 -9.37 -18.61 -10.99
CA ALA A 321 -9.94 -19.75 -10.27
C ALA A 321 -10.71 -19.31 -9.01
N ALA A 322 -10.13 -18.41 -8.22
CA ALA A 322 -10.71 -17.86 -7.00
C ALA A 322 -12.05 -17.14 -7.19
N ARG A 323 -12.35 -16.72 -8.43
CA ARG A 323 -13.60 -16.03 -8.81
C ARG A 323 -14.67 -16.98 -9.30
N SER A 324 -14.27 -18.16 -9.76
CA SER A 324 -15.15 -19.03 -10.51
C SER A 324 -16.00 -19.88 -9.57
N PRO A 325 -17.33 -19.90 -9.73
CA PRO A 325 -18.18 -20.83 -8.99
C PRO A 325 -17.92 -22.30 -9.37
N LEU A 326 -17.16 -22.54 -10.44
CA LEU A 326 -16.74 -23.87 -10.87
C LEU A 326 -15.57 -24.43 -10.04
N VAL A 327 -15.02 -23.62 -9.12
CA VAL A 327 -14.00 -24.04 -8.15
C VAL A 327 -14.43 -23.64 -6.72
N PRO A 328 -15.56 -24.17 -6.21
CA PRO A 328 -16.10 -23.82 -4.89
C PRO A 328 -15.14 -24.15 -3.74
N GLU A 329 -14.14 -24.99 -3.97
CA GLU A 329 -13.08 -25.29 -3.00
C GLU A 329 -12.33 -24.01 -2.57
N TRP A 330 -12.38 -22.95 -3.37
CA TRP A 330 -11.75 -21.66 -3.08
C TRP A 330 -12.63 -20.71 -2.26
N SER A 331 -13.94 -20.94 -2.16
CA SER A 331 -14.89 -19.98 -1.59
C SER A 331 -14.99 -20.01 -0.06
N GLY A 332 -14.07 -20.68 0.63
CA GLY A 332 -13.95 -20.60 2.09
C GLY A 332 -15.14 -21.18 2.87
N ALA A 333 -15.94 -22.07 2.26
CA ALA A 333 -16.91 -22.85 3.04
C ALA A 333 -16.16 -23.65 4.10
N SER A 334 -16.61 -23.55 5.36
CA SER A 334 -16.08 -24.37 6.44
C SER A 334 -16.10 -25.83 6.00
N PHE A 335 -14.94 -26.48 5.94
CA PHE A 335 -14.88 -27.93 5.92
C PHE A 335 -15.33 -28.37 7.31
N GLY A 336 -16.65 -28.50 7.47
CA GLY A 336 -17.26 -29.11 8.63
C GLY A 336 -16.63 -30.48 8.86
N HIS A 337 -16.61 -30.89 10.13
CA HIS A 337 -16.33 -32.27 10.51
C HIS A 337 -16.88 -33.20 9.44
N THR A 338 -15.99 -33.96 8.80
CA THR A 338 -16.36 -35.10 7.97
C THR A 338 -17.33 -35.92 8.80
N THR A 339 -18.63 -35.85 8.46
CA THR A 339 -19.57 -36.87 8.89
C THR A 339 -18.98 -38.17 8.35
N SER A 340 -18.79 -39.13 9.24
CA SER A 340 -18.05 -40.37 9.10
C SER A 340 -18.53 -41.30 7.98
N ASP A 341 -19.50 -40.89 7.16
CA ASP A 341 -20.29 -41.79 6.34
C ASP A 341 -19.90 -41.78 4.85
N ASP A 342 -18.95 -40.95 4.42
CA ASP A 342 -18.38 -40.99 3.06
C ASP A 342 -16.89 -41.41 3.01
N ALA A 343 -16.33 -41.86 4.14
CA ALA A 343 -14.91 -42.17 4.31
C ALA A 343 -14.46 -43.56 3.76
N SER A 344 -15.33 -44.29 3.04
CA SER A 344 -15.07 -45.70 2.72
C SER A 344 -14.55 -45.99 1.31
N LEU A 345 -14.28 -44.99 0.47
CA LEU A 345 -13.62 -45.19 -0.83
C LEU A 345 -12.35 -44.33 -0.96
N ASP A 346 -11.24 -44.96 -0.59
CA ASP A 346 -9.84 -44.66 -0.94
C ASP A 346 -9.07 -43.59 -0.14
N ALA A 347 -9.32 -43.50 1.18
CA ALA A 347 -8.52 -42.70 2.11
C ALA A 347 -7.02 -43.11 2.16
N ASP A 348 -6.72 -44.39 1.93
CA ASP A 348 -5.35 -44.94 1.99
C ASP A 348 -4.49 -44.66 0.74
N ALA A 349 -5.11 -44.36 -0.41
CA ALA A 349 -4.39 -43.92 -1.61
C ALA A 349 -4.06 -42.41 -1.56
N ILE A 350 -4.96 -41.61 -0.99
CA ILE A 350 -4.76 -40.16 -0.77
C ILE A 350 -3.72 -39.91 0.34
N ALA A 351 -3.76 -40.69 1.42
CA ALA A 351 -2.78 -40.64 2.50
C ALA A 351 -1.34 -40.98 2.05
N ARG A 352 -1.18 -41.79 0.99
CA ARG A 352 0.12 -42.09 0.38
C ARG A 352 0.61 -41.00 -0.59
N ALA A 353 -0.26 -40.16 -1.14
CA ALA A 353 0.08 -39.12 -2.13
C ALA A 353 0.30 -37.71 -1.54
N SER A 354 -0.01 -37.48 -0.26
CA SER A 354 0.03 -36.16 0.39
C SER A 354 0.73 -36.17 1.77
N ARG A 355 1.98 -36.61 1.81
CA ARG A 355 2.82 -36.57 3.04
C ARG A 355 3.49 -35.23 3.32
N VAL A 356 3.22 -34.19 2.51
CA VAL A 356 3.80 -32.86 2.69
C VAL A 356 2.67 -31.85 2.68
N THR A 357 2.32 -31.29 3.83
CA THR A 357 1.49 -30.08 3.87
C THR A 357 2.33 -28.87 3.45
N LEU A 358 1.71 -27.82 2.91
CA LEU A 358 2.41 -26.56 2.63
C LEU A 358 2.93 -25.88 3.90
N SER A 359 2.42 -26.26 5.07
CA SER A 359 2.96 -25.88 6.38
C SER A 359 4.29 -26.58 6.71
N GLU A 360 4.54 -27.79 6.19
CA GLU A 360 5.80 -28.53 6.34
C GLU A 360 6.87 -28.12 5.31
N LEU A 361 6.47 -27.54 4.18
CA LEU A 361 7.39 -26.88 3.25
C LEU A 361 7.94 -25.62 3.91
N ARG A 362 9.13 -25.76 4.54
CA ARG A 362 9.92 -24.62 5.00
C ARG A 362 10.06 -23.63 3.86
N VAL A 363 9.75 -22.35 4.13
CA VAL A 363 10.04 -21.25 3.20
C VAL A 363 11.46 -21.41 2.71
N ALA A 364 11.66 -21.39 1.39
CA ALA A 364 13.00 -21.49 0.83
C ALA A 364 13.89 -20.44 1.52
N ALA A 365 15.00 -20.90 2.11
CA ALA A 365 15.96 -19.99 2.70
C ALA A 365 16.34 -18.96 1.64
N PRO A 366 16.34 -17.65 1.97
CA PRO A 366 16.77 -16.65 1.00
C PRO A 366 18.17 -17.01 0.51
N ARG A 367 18.44 -16.68 -0.75
CA ARG A 367 19.76 -16.94 -1.36
C ARG A 367 20.84 -16.35 -0.47
N GLU A 368 22.04 -16.95 -0.42
CA GLU A 368 23.14 -16.44 0.42
C GLU A 368 23.43 -14.95 0.16
N GLU A 369 23.30 -14.51 -1.08
CA GLU A 369 23.43 -13.11 -1.47
C GLU A 369 22.39 -12.17 -0.83
N ALA A 370 21.18 -12.68 -0.56
CA ALA A 370 20.10 -11.95 0.08
C ALA A 370 20.22 -11.94 1.61
N LYS A 371 21.10 -12.76 2.20
CA LYS A 371 21.42 -12.71 3.63
C LYS A 371 22.38 -11.58 3.98
N ASP A 372 23.06 -10.96 3.02
CA ASP A 372 23.86 -9.76 3.24
C ASP A 372 22.95 -8.52 3.30
N PRO A 373 22.72 -7.89 4.47
CA PRO A 373 21.84 -6.74 4.57
C PRO A 373 22.43 -5.48 3.91
N ALA A 374 23.72 -5.47 3.58
CA ALA A 374 24.35 -4.39 2.82
C ALA A 374 24.01 -4.47 1.32
N ARG A 375 23.55 -5.64 0.84
CA ARG A 375 23.09 -5.85 -0.53
C ARG A 375 21.57 -5.91 -0.53
N ALA A 376 20.93 -4.81 -0.93
CA ALA A 376 19.48 -4.76 -1.07
C ALA A 376 18.99 -5.86 -2.02
N SER A 377 18.10 -6.72 -1.53
CA SER A 377 17.48 -7.79 -2.29
C SER A 377 15.98 -7.86 -1.95
N PRO A 378 15.08 -8.01 -2.94
CA PRO A 378 13.65 -8.08 -2.65
C PRO A 378 13.26 -9.25 -1.76
N GLU A 379 14.04 -10.34 -1.74
CA GLU A 379 13.83 -11.50 -0.85
C GLU A 379 13.95 -11.16 0.65
N GLN A 380 14.53 -10.00 0.98
CA GLN A 380 14.67 -9.51 2.35
C GLN A 380 13.37 -8.94 2.93
N PHE A 381 12.37 -8.66 2.10
CA PHE A 381 11.16 -7.93 2.50
C PHE A 381 9.88 -8.72 2.19
N LEU A 382 8.87 -8.56 3.03
CA LEU A 382 7.50 -8.97 2.74
C LEU A 382 6.81 -7.90 1.88
N ASN A 383 5.80 -8.32 1.12
CA ASN A 383 5.00 -7.40 0.34
C ASN A 383 4.08 -6.55 1.26
N PRO A 384 4.06 -5.21 1.14
CA PRO A 384 3.30 -4.34 2.04
C PRO A 384 1.78 -4.46 1.86
N GLU A 385 1.28 -4.71 0.65
CA GLU A 385 -0.15 -4.90 0.40
C GLU A 385 -0.67 -6.21 1.01
N LEU A 386 0.11 -7.29 0.89
CA LEU A 386 -0.22 -8.56 1.54
C LEU A 386 -0.10 -8.46 3.07
N SER A 387 0.93 -7.78 3.59
CA SER A 387 1.06 -7.50 5.02
C SER A 387 -0.14 -6.71 5.58
N TRP A 388 -0.69 -5.78 4.78
CA TRP A 388 -1.92 -5.07 5.15
C TRP A 388 -3.15 -5.99 5.19
N LEU A 389 -3.28 -6.93 4.25
CA LEU A 389 -4.36 -7.93 4.30
C LEU A 389 -4.27 -8.79 5.54
N GLU A 390 -3.08 -9.23 5.95
CA GLU A 390 -2.90 -10.00 7.19
C GLU A 390 -3.27 -9.19 8.44
N PHE A 391 -3.01 -7.87 8.45
CA PHE A 391 -3.57 -6.98 9.48
C PHE A 391 -5.10 -7.00 9.50
N ASN A 392 -5.74 -6.81 8.35
CA ASN A 392 -7.21 -6.78 8.32
C ASN A 392 -7.81 -8.17 8.59
N ALA A 393 -7.13 -9.26 8.24
CA ALA A 393 -7.53 -10.62 8.56
C ALA A 393 -7.61 -10.85 10.08
N ARG A 394 -6.64 -10.34 10.85
CA ARG A 394 -6.67 -10.42 12.32
C ARG A 394 -7.76 -9.53 12.94
N VAL A 395 -8.13 -8.41 12.29
CA VAL A 395 -9.34 -7.65 12.68
C VAL A 395 -10.60 -8.49 12.48
N LEU A 396 -10.69 -9.27 11.41
CA LEU A 396 -11.80 -10.19 11.18
C LEU A 396 -11.83 -11.33 12.20
N GLU A 397 -10.68 -11.86 12.61
CA GLU A 397 -10.59 -12.88 13.68
C GLU A 397 -11.20 -12.38 15.00
N LEU A 398 -11.07 -11.09 15.34
CA LEU A 398 -11.74 -10.52 16.52
C LEU A 398 -13.28 -10.49 16.39
N ALA A 399 -13.81 -10.38 15.17
CA ALA A 399 -15.24 -10.50 14.92
C ALA A 399 -15.73 -11.96 14.97
N GLU A 400 -14.84 -12.91 14.66
CA GLU A 400 -15.10 -14.35 14.71
C GLU A 400 -15.05 -14.89 16.15
N ASP A 401 -14.20 -14.32 17.01
CA ASP A 401 -14.02 -14.76 18.39
C ASP A 401 -15.29 -14.59 19.24
N GLU A 402 -15.78 -15.70 19.81
CA GLU A 402 -16.96 -15.74 20.67
C GLU A 402 -16.73 -15.09 22.05
N ARG A 403 -15.48 -14.94 22.49
CA ARG A 403 -15.13 -14.23 23.73
C ARG A 403 -15.33 -12.72 23.58
N THR A 404 -15.35 -12.21 22.35
CA THR A 404 -15.61 -10.81 22.05
C THR A 404 -17.11 -10.51 22.20
N PRO A 405 -17.51 -9.46 22.94
CA PRO A 405 -18.92 -9.08 23.06
C PRO A 405 -19.59 -8.80 21.71
N LEU A 406 -20.89 -9.09 21.59
CA LEU A 406 -21.64 -8.98 20.33
C LEU A 406 -21.51 -7.60 19.67
N ALA A 407 -21.65 -6.51 20.45
CA ALA A 407 -21.49 -5.15 19.92
C ALA A 407 -20.08 -4.93 19.33
N ALA A 408 -19.04 -5.44 19.99
CA ALA A 408 -17.67 -5.34 19.52
C ALA A 408 -17.43 -6.18 18.26
N ARG A 409 -18.01 -7.38 18.14
CA ARG A 409 -17.90 -8.22 16.93
C ARG A 409 -18.47 -7.51 15.70
N LEU A 410 -19.63 -6.84 15.85
CA LEU A 410 -20.21 -6.03 14.78
C LEU A 410 -19.35 -4.83 14.41
N ARG A 411 -18.76 -4.15 15.40
CA ARG A 411 -17.79 -3.09 15.14
C ARG A 411 -16.58 -3.62 14.38
N PHE A 412 -16.05 -4.80 14.71
CA PHE A 412 -14.92 -5.37 13.97
C PHE A 412 -15.30 -5.75 12.52
N LEU A 413 -16.51 -6.25 12.26
CA LEU A 413 -17.00 -6.43 10.88
C LEU A 413 -17.08 -5.12 10.11
N SER A 414 -17.59 -4.06 10.74
CA SER A 414 -17.64 -2.70 10.17
C SER A 414 -16.23 -2.14 9.94
N ILE A 415 -15.32 -2.29 10.90
CA ILE A 415 -13.91 -1.86 10.79
C ILE A 415 -13.22 -2.61 9.65
N PHE A 416 -13.42 -3.93 9.52
CA PHE A 416 -12.87 -4.70 8.41
C PHE A 416 -13.30 -4.14 7.05
N SER A 417 -14.61 -3.88 6.87
CA SER A 417 -15.15 -3.30 5.64
C SER A 417 -14.62 -1.90 5.36
N THR A 418 -14.66 -1.01 6.35
CA THR A 418 -14.25 0.40 6.17
C THR A 418 -12.74 0.54 5.95
N ASN A 419 -11.93 -0.29 6.61
CA ASN A 419 -10.50 -0.42 6.34
C ASN A 419 -10.22 -0.85 4.91
N LEU A 420 -10.95 -1.87 4.42
CA LEU A 420 -10.82 -2.37 3.05
C LEU A 420 -11.19 -1.31 2.02
N ASP A 421 -12.29 -0.59 2.22
CA ASP A 421 -12.67 0.53 1.36
C ASP A 421 -11.52 1.54 1.27
N GLN A 422 -11.01 2.00 2.41
CA GLN A 422 -9.94 2.99 2.45
C GLN A 422 -8.66 2.50 1.76
N PHE A 423 -8.31 1.23 1.95
CA PHE A 423 -7.13 0.64 1.35
C PHE A 423 -7.26 0.51 -0.16
N LEU A 424 -8.42 0.09 -0.65
CA LEU A 424 -8.73 0.03 -2.07
C LEU A 424 -8.64 1.42 -2.71
N MET A 425 -9.32 2.41 -2.13
CA MET A 425 -9.35 3.79 -2.61
C MET A 425 -7.98 4.45 -2.74
N THR A 426 -7.00 4.00 -1.95
CA THR A 426 -5.69 4.68 -1.87
C THR A 426 -4.56 3.83 -2.43
N GLN A 427 -4.28 2.68 -1.83
CA GLN A 427 -3.10 1.89 -2.17
C GLN A 427 -3.35 1.05 -3.42
N ILE A 428 -4.44 0.28 -3.46
CA ILE A 428 -4.75 -0.58 -4.62
C ILE A 428 -5.12 0.25 -5.84
N GLY A 429 -5.88 1.33 -5.66
CA GLY A 429 -6.19 2.26 -6.74
C GLY A 429 -4.94 2.85 -7.39
N ALA A 430 -3.92 3.22 -6.60
CA ALA A 430 -2.65 3.69 -7.13
C ALA A 430 -1.91 2.58 -7.92
N LEU A 431 -1.92 1.34 -7.43
CA LEU A 431 -1.34 0.19 -8.15
C LEU A 431 -2.07 -0.10 -9.47
N GLN A 432 -3.40 -0.10 -9.46
CA GLN A 432 -4.21 -0.30 -10.67
C GLN A 432 -3.94 0.79 -11.71
N GLN A 433 -3.81 2.05 -11.29
CA GLN A 433 -3.43 3.16 -12.19
C GLN A 433 -2.02 3.01 -12.75
N LEU A 434 -1.05 2.52 -11.95
CA LEU A 434 0.30 2.24 -12.46
C LEU A 434 0.28 1.14 -13.51
N VAL A 435 -0.48 0.07 -13.29
CA VAL A 435 -0.64 -1.02 -14.27
C VAL A 435 -1.33 -0.51 -15.54
N ALA A 436 -2.44 0.23 -15.41
CA ALA A 436 -3.17 0.80 -16.55
C ALA A 436 -2.28 1.72 -17.41
N ALA A 437 -1.42 2.52 -16.77
CA ALA A 437 -0.44 3.37 -17.43
C ALA A 437 0.80 2.61 -17.98
N GLY A 438 0.77 1.28 -18.05
CA GLY A 438 1.87 0.43 -18.54
C GLY A 438 3.09 0.36 -17.62
N ARG A 439 3.01 0.89 -16.39
CA ARG A 439 4.12 0.92 -15.41
C ARG A 439 4.05 -0.30 -14.49
N ASN A 440 4.24 -1.48 -15.04
CA ASN A 440 4.22 -2.74 -14.29
C ASN A 440 5.63 -3.21 -13.90
N VAL A 441 6.24 -2.56 -12.90
CA VAL A 441 7.62 -2.84 -12.47
C VAL A 441 7.67 -3.64 -11.17
N PRO A 442 8.68 -4.51 -10.96
CA PRO A 442 8.92 -5.16 -9.67
C PRO A 442 9.21 -4.16 -8.56
N SER A 443 8.60 -4.35 -7.40
CA SER A 443 8.89 -3.57 -6.20
C SER A 443 10.11 -4.12 -5.47
N ALA A 444 11.19 -3.33 -5.39
CA ALA A 444 12.42 -3.72 -4.70
C ALA A 444 12.22 -3.98 -3.21
N ASP A 445 11.31 -3.24 -2.57
CA ASP A 445 10.99 -3.34 -1.15
C ASP A 445 9.68 -4.12 -0.89
N GLY A 446 9.11 -4.74 -1.94
CA GLY A 446 7.80 -5.41 -1.92
C GLY A 446 7.85 -6.90 -2.23
N GLY A 447 8.93 -7.59 -1.82
CA GLY A 447 9.08 -9.04 -2.05
C GLY A 447 9.45 -9.41 -3.50
N GLY A 448 9.66 -8.42 -4.37
CA GLY A 448 10.04 -8.61 -5.77
C GLY A 448 8.88 -8.84 -6.72
N LEU A 449 7.63 -8.72 -6.25
CA LEU A 449 6.44 -8.80 -7.08
C LEU A 449 6.29 -7.54 -7.95
N THR A 450 5.84 -7.72 -9.19
CA THR A 450 5.33 -6.62 -10.02
C THR A 450 4.00 -6.07 -9.49
N HIS A 451 3.58 -4.91 -9.97
CA HIS A 451 2.29 -4.33 -9.57
C HIS A 451 1.12 -5.25 -9.93
N GLN A 452 1.14 -5.84 -11.14
CA GLN A 452 0.12 -6.80 -11.57
C GLN A 452 0.15 -8.08 -10.72
N GLU A 453 1.32 -8.64 -10.44
CA GLU A 453 1.46 -9.81 -9.56
C GLU A 453 0.94 -9.53 -8.14
N THR A 454 1.16 -8.31 -7.65
CA THR A 454 0.64 -7.87 -6.34
C THR A 454 -0.89 -7.81 -6.36
N LEU A 455 -1.50 -7.27 -7.43
CA LEU A 455 -2.96 -7.23 -7.58
C LEU A 455 -3.58 -8.63 -7.67
N ASP A 456 -2.94 -9.54 -8.41
CA ASP A 456 -3.38 -10.94 -8.52
C ASP A 456 -3.29 -11.64 -7.16
N ALA A 457 -2.14 -11.52 -6.48
CA ALA A 457 -1.94 -12.09 -5.16
C ALA A 457 -2.94 -11.54 -4.12
N PHE A 458 -3.17 -10.23 -4.14
CA PHE A 458 -4.14 -9.56 -3.29
C PHE A 458 -5.57 -10.05 -3.56
N GLY A 459 -5.95 -10.19 -4.84
CA GLY A 459 -7.27 -10.67 -5.24
C GLY A 459 -7.56 -12.10 -4.80
N VAL A 460 -6.56 -12.99 -4.89
CA VAL A 460 -6.63 -14.36 -4.36
C VAL A 460 -6.82 -14.36 -2.85
N ARG A 461 -6.06 -13.54 -2.11
CA ARG A 461 -6.09 -13.51 -0.65
C ARG A 461 -7.36 -12.86 -0.09
N LEU A 462 -7.88 -11.84 -0.77
CA LEU A 462 -9.05 -11.07 -0.32
C LEU A 462 -10.35 -11.87 -0.36
N ARG A 463 -10.57 -12.70 -1.38
CA ARG A 463 -11.87 -13.37 -1.60
C ARG A 463 -12.29 -14.30 -0.45
N PRO A 464 -11.41 -15.17 0.08
CA PRO A 464 -11.76 -15.98 1.24
C PRO A 464 -12.00 -15.17 2.52
N LEU A 465 -11.34 -14.01 2.69
CA LEU A 465 -11.59 -13.11 3.81
C LEU A 465 -12.99 -12.49 3.73
N LEU A 466 -13.44 -12.09 2.54
CA LEU A 466 -14.81 -11.62 2.32
C LEU A 466 -15.84 -12.73 2.59
N ALA A 467 -15.58 -13.95 2.13
CA ALA A 467 -16.46 -15.09 2.40
C ALA A 467 -16.61 -15.35 3.92
N ARG A 468 -15.49 -15.36 4.65
CA ARG A 468 -15.47 -15.43 6.13
C ARG A 468 -16.25 -14.28 6.75
N GLN A 469 -16.06 -13.05 6.30
CA GLN A 469 -16.78 -11.87 6.80
C GLN A 469 -18.30 -12.07 6.72
N TYR A 470 -18.82 -12.51 5.56
CA TYR A 470 -20.25 -12.74 5.37
C TYR A 470 -20.76 -13.95 6.16
N GLN A 471 -19.96 -15.01 6.30
CA GLN A 471 -20.29 -16.14 7.16
C GLN A 471 -20.43 -15.71 8.62
N THR A 472 -19.48 -14.93 9.13
CA THR A 472 -19.49 -14.38 10.49
C THR A 472 -20.71 -13.48 10.67
N PHE A 473 -20.99 -12.58 9.74
CA PHE A 473 -22.20 -11.75 9.77
C PHE A 473 -23.49 -12.59 9.87
N ARG A 474 -23.64 -13.64 9.05
CA ARG A 474 -24.81 -14.52 9.12
C ARG A 474 -24.94 -15.23 10.47
N SER A 475 -23.84 -15.69 11.04
CA SER A 475 -23.85 -16.32 12.37
C SER A 475 -24.32 -15.35 13.47
N LEU A 476 -24.04 -14.06 13.30
CA LEU A 476 -24.42 -13.00 14.24
C LEU A 476 -25.83 -12.45 14.01
N ALA A 477 -26.38 -12.59 12.78
CA ALA A 477 -27.63 -11.97 12.36
C ALA A 477 -28.82 -12.31 13.28
N GLY A 478 -28.86 -13.53 13.84
CA GLY A 478 -29.89 -13.94 14.80
C GLY A 478 -29.93 -13.09 16.07
N GLY A 479 -28.79 -12.54 16.49
CA GLY A 479 -28.68 -11.64 17.65
C GLY A 479 -29.08 -10.18 17.37
N LEU A 480 -29.28 -9.80 16.10
CA LEU A 480 -29.48 -8.40 15.70
C LEU A 480 -30.96 -8.01 15.53
N SER A 481 -31.87 -8.99 15.54
CA SER A 481 -33.29 -8.76 15.21
C SER A 481 -33.46 -7.97 13.90
N LEU A 482 -32.64 -8.28 12.89
CA LEU A 482 -32.76 -7.72 11.54
C LEU A 482 -33.97 -8.36 10.86
N ALA A 483 -35.01 -7.56 10.60
CA ALA A 483 -36.24 -8.02 9.97
C ALA A 483 -36.19 -7.79 8.46
N ARG A 484 -36.83 -8.67 7.68
CA ARG A 484 -37.14 -8.42 6.26
C ARG A 484 -38.49 -7.74 6.13
N TRP A 485 -38.68 -6.96 5.06
CA TRP A 485 -39.96 -6.28 4.80
C TRP A 485 -41.17 -7.23 4.85
N ASP A 486 -41.01 -8.42 4.30
CA ASP A 486 -42.05 -9.44 4.21
C ASP A 486 -42.40 -10.09 5.57
N GLU A 487 -41.58 -9.87 6.61
CA GLU A 487 -41.80 -10.36 7.98
C GLU A 487 -42.53 -9.33 8.86
N LEU A 488 -42.69 -8.11 8.36
CA LEU A 488 -43.35 -7.03 9.09
C LEU A 488 -44.88 -7.15 9.03
N GLY A 489 -45.55 -6.82 10.13
CA GLY A 489 -47.02 -6.73 10.16
C GLY A 489 -47.54 -5.51 9.39
N GLU A 490 -48.82 -5.52 8.99
CA GLU A 490 -49.41 -4.47 8.15
C GLU A 490 -49.28 -3.06 8.73
N GLY A 491 -49.54 -2.90 10.03
CA GLY A 491 -49.40 -1.60 10.70
C GLY A 491 -47.96 -1.07 10.72
N GLU A 492 -46.98 -1.97 10.86
CA GLU A 492 -45.55 -1.61 10.82
C GLU A 492 -45.12 -1.22 9.41
N ARG A 493 -45.56 -1.96 8.38
CA ARG A 493 -45.32 -1.61 6.98
C ARG A 493 -45.92 -0.26 6.63
N ALA A 494 -47.14 0.04 7.07
CA ALA A 494 -47.79 1.33 6.85
C ALA A 494 -46.99 2.48 7.47
N ALA A 495 -46.57 2.35 8.73
CA ALA A 495 -45.78 3.37 9.42
C ALA A 495 -44.41 3.60 8.73
N LEU A 496 -43.69 2.53 8.40
CA LEU A 496 -42.40 2.64 7.72
C LEU A 496 -42.54 3.17 6.29
N ARG A 497 -43.61 2.83 5.58
CA ARG A 497 -43.92 3.40 4.27
C ARG A 497 -44.14 4.91 4.34
N THR A 498 -44.93 5.40 5.30
CA THR A 498 -45.10 6.85 5.54
C THR A 498 -43.75 7.50 5.82
N ARG A 499 -42.96 6.91 6.71
CA ARG A 499 -41.62 7.41 7.01
C ARG A 499 -40.72 7.46 5.76
N CYS A 500 -40.75 6.43 4.92
CA CYS A 500 -40.00 6.39 3.67
C CYS A 500 -40.41 7.52 2.73
N ALA A 501 -41.72 7.74 2.58
CA ALA A 501 -42.29 8.79 1.74
C ALA A 501 -41.94 10.21 2.23
N ASP A 502 -41.91 10.43 3.55
CA ASP A 502 -41.76 11.76 4.13
C ASP A 502 -40.30 12.11 4.48
N GLU A 503 -39.46 11.14 4.84
CA GLU A 503 -38.10 11.38 5.33
C GLU A 503 -36.99 10.95 4.36
N ILE A 504 -37.23 9.97 3.48
CA ILE A 504 -36.18 9.36 2.63
C ILE A 504 -36.37 9.75 1.16
N LEU A 505 -37.50 9.39 0.56
CA LEU A 505 -37.76 9.59 -0.86
C LEU A 505 -37.69 11.06 -1.35
N PRO A 506 -38.00 12.10 -0.55
CA PRO A 506 -37.87 13.48 -1.00
C PRO A 506 -36.44 13.88 -1.39
N PHE A 507 -35.43 13.14 -0.91
CA PHE A 507 -34.02 13.36 -1.24
C PHE A 507 -33.48 12.39 -2.31
N VAL A 508 -34.34 11.52 -2.85
CA VAL A 508 -33.97 10.48 -3.81
C VAL A 508 -34.37 10.92 -5.22
N SER A 509 -33.42 10.91 -6.14
CA SER A 509 -33.66 11.20 -7.56
C SER A 509 -33.28 9.98 -8.41
N PRO A 510 -34.26 9.30 -9.05
CA PRO A 510 -34.01 8.26 -10.04
C PRO A 510 -33.10 8.70 -11.18
N LYS A 511 -32.17 7.84 -11.57
CA LYS A 511 -31.20 8.08 -12.64
C LYS A 511 -31.29 7.01 -13.71
N ALA A 512 -31.91 7.33 -14.85
CA ALA A 512 -32.07 6.38 -15.95
C ALA A 512 -30.71 5.95 -16.54
N LEU A 513 -30.56 4.65 -16.76
CA LEU A 513 -29.40 4.05 -17.43
C LEU A 513 -29.74 3.92 -18.92
N THR A 514 -29.52 4.99 -19.68
CA THR A 514 -29.84 5.07 -21.11
C THR A 514 -28.75 5.77 -21.89
N ARG A 515 -28.66 5.45 -23.19
CA ARG A 515 -27.76 6.11 -24.17
C ARG A 515 -28.54 7.02 -25.13
N ALA A 516 -29.78 7.35 -24.79
CA ALA A 516 -30.60 8.24 -25.61
C ALA A 516 -29.93 9.63 -25.74
N PRO A 517 -29.95 10.25 -26.95
CA PRO A 517 -29.42 11.60 -27.13
C PRO A 517 -30.01 12.58 -26.11
N GLY A 518 -29.15 13.37 -25.45
CA GLY A 518 -29.55 14.31 -24.39
C GLY A 518 -29.60 13.74 -22.97
N HIS A 519 -29.36 12.44 -22.78
CA HIS A 519 -29.26 11.81 -21.46
C HIS A 519 -27.81 11.37 -21.18
N PRO A 520 -27.05 12.11 -20.34
CA PRO A 520 -25.71 11.67 -19.95
C PRO A 520 -25.79 10.41 -19.07
N PHE A 521 -24.75 9.57 -19.13
CA PHE A 521 -24.61 8.47 -18.19
C PHE A 521 -24.62 9.01 -16.75
N PRO A 522 -25.38 8.41 -15.83
CA PRO A 522 -25.52 8.97 -14.49
C PRO A 522 -24.24 8.84 -13.68
N LEU A 523 -23.78 9.95 -13.10
CA LEU A 523 -22.70 9.92 -12.13
C LEU A 523 -23.17 9.25 -10.83
N ILE A 524 -22.64 8.07 -10.55
CA ILE A 524 -22.91 7.30 -9.32
C ILE A 524 -21.85 7.65 -8.28
N GLY A 525 -22.30 8.02 -7.06
CA GLY A 525 -21.45 8.49 -5.98
C GLY A 525 -20.55 7.40 -5.39
N ASP A 526 -19.38 7.81 -4.90
CA ASP A 526 -18.45 6.93 -4.17
C ASP A 526 -19.07 6.42 -2.87
N ARG A 527 -18.99 5.11 -2.65
CA ARG A 527 -19.44 4.38 -1.44
C ARG A 527 -20.91 4.60 -1.06
N ARG A 528 -21.71 5.16 -1.96
CA ARG A 528 -23.16 5.29 -1.79
C ARG A 528 -23.82 3.96 -2.10
N LEU A 529 -24.68 3.52 -1.20
CA LEU A 529 -25.57 2.39 -1.45
C LEU A 529 -26.61 2.81 -2.49
N ALA A 530 -26.84 1.96 -3.48
CA ALA A 530 -27.76 2.24 -4.57
C ALA A 530 -28.56 0.98 -4.96
N LEU A 531 -29.72 1.18 -5.56
CA LEU A 531 -30.53 0.12 -6.16
C LEU A 531 -30.46 0.22 -7.68
N LEU A 532 -30.08 -0.86 -8.35
CA LEU A 532 -30.23 -1.06 -9.79
C LEU A 532 -31.61 -1.65 -10.07
N VAL A 533 -32.51 -0.82 -10.58
CA VAL A 533 -33.92 -1.14 -10.75
C VAL A 533 -34.22 -1.44 -12.22
N ALA A 534 -34.80 -2.61 -12.48
CA ALA A 534 -35.34 -3.02 -13.77
C ALA A 534 -36.83 -2.66 -13.83
N LEU A 535 -37.22 -1.85 -14.80
CA LEU A 535 -38.57 -1.32 -14.96
C LEU A 535 -39.18 -1.73 -16.31
N ARG A 536 -40.51 -1.84 -16.34
CA ARG A 536 -41.31 -1.89 -17.56
C ARG A 536 -42.44 -0.89 -17.46
N ASP A 537 -42.74 -0.16 -18.53
CA ASP A 537 -43.87 0.77 -18.55
C ASP A 537 -45.22 0.05 -18.43
N ARG A 538 -45.30 -1.18 -18.96
CA ARG A 538 -46.47 -2.07 -18.86
C ARG A 538 -46.05 -3.51 -19.07
N ALA A 539 -46.94 -4.46 -18.78
CA ALA A 539 -46.70 -5.88 -19.03
C ALA A 539 -46.32 -6.10 -20.52
N GLY A 540 -45.22 -6.82 -20.76
CA GLY A 540 -44.69 -7.09 -22.10
C GLY A 540 -43.86 -5.98 -22.75
N ALA A 541 -43.80 -4.77 -22.19
CA ALA A 541 -42.93 -3.70 -22.70
C ALA A 541 -41.43 -4.01 -22.49
N PRO A 542 -40.51 -3.46 -23.30
CA PRO A 542 -39.07 -3.61 -23.08
C PRO A 542 -38.65 -3.22 -21.66
N VAL A 543 -37.63 -3.89 -21.13
CA VAL A 543 -37.05 -3.52 -19.83
C VAL A 543 -36.11 -2.35 -20.03
N HIS A 544 -36.22 -1.33 -19.19
CA HIS A 544 -35.23 -0.27 -19.03
C HIS A 544 -34.74 -0.21 -17.59
N TYR A 545 -33.55 0.36 -17.39
CA TYR A 545 -32.87 0.34 -16.10
C TYR A 545 -32.72 1.74 -15.54
N THR A 546 -32.75 1.84 -14.21
CA THR A 546 -32.55 3.08 -13.48
C THR A 546 -31.80 2.80 -12.18
N ILE A 547 -31.04 3.79 -11.74
CA ILE A 547 -30.28 3.75 -10.50
C ILE A 547 -30.97 4.66 -9.49
N VAL A 548 -31.22 4.13 -8.30
CA VAL A 548 -31.79 4.86 -7.17
C VAL A 548 -30.75 4.88 -6.06
N GLU A 549 -30.05 6.00 -5.91
CA GLU A 549 -29.07 6.16 -4.82
C GLU A 549 -29.78 6.51 -3.52
N LEU A 550 -29.36 5.87 -2.43
CA LEU A 550 -29.82 6.25 -1.10
C LEU A 550 -29.18 7.58 -0.68
N PRO A 551 -29.91 8.46 0.04
CA PRO A 551 -29.35 9.70 0.55
C PRO A 551 -28.18 9.44 1.50
N GLN A 552 -27.14 10.27 1.43
CA GLN A 552 -25.92 10.06 2.22
C GLN A 552 -26.15 10.18 3.73
N ASP A 553 -27.07 11.05 4.14
CA ASP A 553 -27.40 11.29 5.55
C ASP A 553 -28.55 10.38 6.04
N ALA A 554 -29.09 9.51 5.17
CA ALA A 554 -30.08 8.54 5.59
C ALA A 554 -29.42 7.52 6.53
N PRO A 555 -30.09 7.11 7.62
CA PRO A 555 -29.53 6.09 8.51
C PRO A 555 -29.33 4.79 7.74
N ARG A 556 -28.28 4.02 8.05
CA ARG A 556 -28.06 2.70 7.43
C ARG A 556 -29.17 1.72 7.77
N PHE A 557 -29.71 1.84 8.99
CA PHE A 557 -30.77 1.01 9.53
C PHE A 557 -31.88 1.88 10.13
N VAL A 558 -33.12 1.53 9.85
CA VAL A 558 -34.29 2.17 10.43
C VAL A 558 -34.78 1.33 11.61
N ALA A 559 -34.93 1.96 12.77
CA ALA A 559 -35.51 1.31 13.94
C ALA A 559 -36.97 0.92 13.66
N ARG A 560 -37.34 -0.29 14.09
CA ARG A 560 -38.71 -0.79 13.98
C ARG A 560 -39.65 -0.05 14.92
N ALA A 561 -40.93 0.08 14.52
CA ALA A 561 -41.93 0.85 15.27
C ALA A 561 -42.21 0.28 16.68
N ASN A 562 -41.97 -1.02 16.89
CA ASN A 562 -42.11 -1.69 18.18
C ASN A 562 -40.85 -1.56 19.07
N GLY A 563 -39.82 -0.84 18.62
CA GLY A 563 -38.53 -0.68 19.32
C GLY A 563 -37.67 -1.95 19.39
N ARG A 564 -38.04 -3.03 18.69
CA ARG A 564 -37.37 -4.34 18.74
C ARG A 564 -36.81 -4.71 17.37
N GLY A 565 -35.59 -4.27 17.13
CA GLY A 565 -34.81 -4.63 15.95
C GLY A 565 -34.78 -3.56 14.87
N TRP A 566 -34.28 -3.95 13.71
CA TRP A 566 -33.83 -3.03 12.67
C TRP A 566 -34.29 -3.50 11.29
N LEU A 567 -34.57 -2.55 10.40
CA LEU A 567 -34.79 -2.80 8.97
C LEU A 567 -33.68 -2.07 8.17
N ALA A 568 -33.09 -2.75 7.20
CA ALA A 568 -32.11 -2.13 6.30
C ALA A 568 -32.78 -1.08 5.41
N THR A 569 -32.16 0.09 5.25
CA THR A 569 -32.78 1.21 4.52
C THR A 569 -33.01 0.91 3.03
N GLU A 570 -32.15 0.12 2.40
CA GLU A 570 -32.33 -0.36 1.04
C GLU A 570 -33.55 -1.27 0.89
N ASP A 571 -33.89 -2.08 1.90
CA ASP A 571 -35.11 -2.90 1.89
C ASP A 571 -36.35 -2.02 2.01
N LEU A 572 -36.29 -0.99 2.85
CA LEU A 572 -37.34 0.00 2.98
C LEU A 572 -37.59 0.74 1.65
N VAL A 573 -36.54 1.20 0.97
CA VAL A 573 -36.66 1.88 -0.32
C VAL A 573 -37.14 0.90 -1.40
N ARG A 574 -36.56 -0.31 -1.46
CA ARG A 574 -36.91 -1.38 -2.41
C ARG A 574 -38.41 -1.71 -2.36
N ALA A 575 -38.96 -1.86 -1.16
CA ALA A 575 -40.38 -2.20 -0.98
C ALA A 575 -41.35 -1.06 -1.33
N ASN A 576 -40.86 0.17 -1.46
CA ASN A 576 -41.67 1.36 -1.71
C ASN A 576 -41.31 2.06 -3.03
N LEU A 577 -40.66 1.35 -3.97
CA LEU A 577 -40.29 1.88 -5.29
C LEU A 577 -41.52 2.26 -6.15
N ASP A 578 -42.69 1.72 -5.84
CA ASP A 578 -43.95 2.08 -6.50
C ASP A 578 -44.33 3.56 -6.28
N LEU A 579 -43.88 4.16 -5.17
CA LEU A 579 -44.02 5.60 -4.91
C LEU A 579 -43.18 6.45 -5.87
N LEU A 580 -42.01 5.95 -6.29
CA LEU A 580 -41.13 6.63 -7.26
C LEU A 580 -41.55 6.38 -8.71
N TYR A 581 -42.17 5.23 -9.00
CA TYR A 581 -42.53 4.81 -10.36
C TYR A 581 -44.03 4.49 -10.50
N PRO A 582 -44.92 5.48 -10.29
CA PRO A 582 -46.36 5.25 -10.36
C PRO A 582 -46.77 4.73 -11.75
N GLY A 583 -47.59 3.68 -11.76
CA GLY A 583 -48.10 3.06 -13.00
C GLY A 583 -47.10 2.21 -13.79
N ARG A 584 -45.87 2.04 -13.31
CA ARG A 584 -44.85 1.16 -13.94
C ARG A 584 -44.69 -0.15 -13.15
N ILE A 585 -44.18 -1.17 -13.81
CA ILE A 585 -43.89 -2.47 -13.21
C ILE A 585 -42.41 -2.54 -12.84
N VAL A 586 -42.12 -2.72 -11.56
CA VAL A 586 -40.78 -3.02 -11.06
C VAL A 586 -40.52 -4.52 -11.24
N ALA A 587 -39.67 -4.88 -12.19
CA ALA A 587 -39.32 -6.27 -12.50
C ALA A 587 -38.22 -6.83 -11.58
N GLY A 588 -37.41 -5.95 -10.96
CA GLY A 588 -36.36 -6.31 -10.02
C GLY A 588 -35.65 -5.05 -9.51
N ALA A 589 -35.07 -5.12 -8.32
CA ALA A 589 -34.36 -4.01 -7.70
C ALA A 589 -33.22 -4.52 -6.83
N HIS A 590 -31.99 -4.31 -7.30
CA HIS A 590 -30.82 -4.96 -6.73
C HIS A 590 -29.86 -3.98 -6.07
N ALA A 591 -29.48 -4.24 -4.82
CA ALA A 591 -28.54 -3.40 -4.09
C ALA A 591 -27.11 -3.54 -4.63
N PHE A 592 -26.44 -2.42 -4.83
CA PHE A 592 -25.04 -2.36 -5.21
C PHE A 592 -24.35 -1.12 -4.63
N ARG A 593 -23.02 -1.15 -4.61
CA ARG A 593 -22.17 -0.05 -4.13
C ARG A 593 -20.90 0.04 -4.95
N LEU A 594 -20.43 1.27 -5.18
CA LEU A 594 -19.17 1.53 -5.89
C LEU A 594 -18.10 2.03 -4.92
N THR A 595 -16.84 1.72 -5.21
CA THR A 595 -15.68 2.35 -4.56
C THR A 595 -14.82 3.00 -5.63
N ARG A 596 -14.50 4.29 -5.50
CA ARG A 596 -13.72 5.08 -6.47
C ARG A 596 -12.36 5.47 -5.92
N SER A 597 -11.40 5.78 -6.80
CA SER A 597 -10.07 6.25 -6.40
C SER A 597 -10.15 7.52 -5.53
N GLY A 598 -9.32 7.59 -4.48
CA GLY A 598 -9.36 8.63 -3.45
C GLY A 598 -8.11 9.50 -3.31
N ASP A 599 -7.05 9.28 -4.09
CA ASP A 599 -5.76 9.95 -3.90
C ASP A 599 -5.68 11.36 -4.52
N LEU A 600 -5.85 12.43 -3.73
CA LEU A 600 -5.75 13.83 -4.19
C LEU A 600 -4.40 14.08 -4.88
N GLN A 601 -4.40 14.29 -6.20
CA GLN A 601 -3.23 14.76 -6.93
C GLN A 601 -3.40 16.26 -7.14
N LEU A 602 -2.81 17.03 -6.25
CA LEU A 602 -2.83 18.49 -6.36
C LEU A 602 -1.78 18.90 -7.38
N ASP A 603 -2.16 19.73 -8.36
CA ASP A 603 -1.19 20.43 -9.19
C ASP A 603 -0.59 21.58 -8.37
N GLU A 604 0.56 21.30 -7.76
CA GLU A 604 1.26 22.22 -6.85
C GLU A 604 1.85 23.44 -7.59
N THR A 605 1.74 23.50 -8.92
CA THR A 605 2.41 24.53 -9.75
C THR A 605 1.47 25.61 -10.29
N THR A 606 0.16 25.35 -10.37
CA THR A 606 -0.81 26.27 -11.02
C THR A 606 -1.61 27.15 -10.05
N THR A 607 -1.73 26.79 -8.77
CA THR A 607 -2.58 27.55 -7.83
C THR A 607 -1.76 28.39 -6.84
N ALA A 608 -1.97 29.71 -6.84
CA ALA A 608 -1.36 30.62 -5.85
C ALA A 608 -1.90 30.41 -4.42
N ASN A 609 -3.05 29.74 -4.27
CA ASN A 609 -3.68 29.45 -2.99
C ASN A 609 -3.90 27.94 -2.81
N PHE A 610 -3.21 27.36 -1.83
CA PHE A 610 -3.27 25.94 -1.50
C PHE A 610 -4.67 25.45 -1.07
N LEU A 611 -5.44 26.29 -0.37
CA LEU A 611 -6.81 25.97 0.02
C LEU A 611 -7.72 25.80 -1.20
N GLN A 612 -7.59 26.69 -2.18
CA GLN A 612 -8.38 26.66 -3.41
C GLN A 612 -8.07 25.42 -4.26
N ALA A 613 -6.80 25.01 -4.34
CA ALA A 613 -6.39 23.80 -5.05
C ALA A 613 -7.07 22.54 -4.46
N ILE A 614 -7.19 22.46 -3.13
CA ILE A 614 -7.90 21.36 -2.46
C ILE A 614 -9.40 21.42 -2.77
N GLU A 615 -10.02 22.59 -2.77
CA GLU A 615 -11.44 22.76 -3.10
C GLU A 615 -11.76 22.32 -4.54
N GLU A 616 -10.94 22.71 -5.52
CA GLU A 616 -11.09 22.30 -6.92
C GLU A 616 -10.93 20.78 -7.10
N GLU A 617 -9.96 20.18 -6.40
CA GLU A 617 -9.71 18.74 -6.46
C GLU A 617 -10.81 17.92 -5.77
N LEU A 618 -11.43 18.46 -4.71
CA LEU A 618 -12.60 17.83 -4.06
C LEU A 618 -13.80 17.72 -5.00
N VAL A 619 -13.97 18.67 -5.93
CA VAL A 619 -15.02 18.61 -6.96
C VAL A 619 -14.69 17.52 -7.99
N ARG A 620 -13.44 17.47 -8.48
CA ARG A 620 -12.95 16.47 -9.45
C ARG A 620 -13.00 15.04 -8.91
N ARG A 621 -12.93 14.86 -7.59
CA ARG A 621 -12.97 13.55 -6.93
C ARG A 621 -14.20 12.71 -7.31
N ARG A 622 -15.33 13.35 -7.61
CA ARG A 622 -16.59 12.67 -7.93
C ARG A 622 -16.54 11.87 -9.24
N SER A 623 -15.67 12.25 -10.17
CA SER A 623 -15.51 11.62 -11.50
C SER A 623 -14.26 10.72 -11.60
N ARG A 624 -13.76 10.22 -10.48
CA ARG A 624 -12.57 9.36 -10.46
C ARG A 624 -12.89 7.91 -10.84
N PRO A 625 -11.92 7.15 -11.38
CA PRO A 625 -12.14 5.77 -11.78
C PRO A 625 -12.69 4.90 -10.65
N VAL A 626 -13.61 4.00 -11.01
CA VAL A 626 -14.16 2.95 -10.17
C VAL A 626 -13.11 1.86 -10.00
N LEU A 627 -12.87 1.49 -8.73
CA LEU A 627 -11.92 0.47 -8.33
C LEU A 627 -12.60 -0.83 -7.89
N ARG A 628 -13.86 -0.74 -7.45
CA ARG A 628 -14.64 -1.90 -6.98
C ARG A 628 -16.13 -1.69 -7.22
N ILE A 629 -16.81 -2.76 -7.64
CA ILE A 629 -18.27 -2.88 -7.65
C ILE A 629 -18.66 -4.01 -6.70
N GLU A 630 -19.53 -3.72 -5.74
CA GLU A 630 -20.15 -4.70 -4.85
C GLU A 630 -21.60 -4.86 -5.23
N PHE A 631 -22.03 -6.08 -5.55
CA PHE A 631 -23.42 -6.44 -5.81
C PHE A 631 -23.95 -7.34 -4.72
N GLU A 632 -25.24 -7.22 -4.38
CA GLU A 632 -25.89 -8.29 -3.63
C GLU A 632 -26.00 -9.57 -4.48
N ALA A 633 -26.00 -10.73 -3.80
CA ALA A 633 -26.02 -12.06 -4.44
C ALA A 633 -27.20 -12.31 -5.39
N SER A 634 -28.34 -11.67 -5.17
CA SER A 634 -29.53 -11.83 -6.01
C SER A 634 -29.41 -11.13 -7.37
N THR A 635 -28.37 -10.32 -7.60
CA THR A 635 -28.19 -9.56 -8.83
C THR A 635 -27.89 -10.48 -10.03
N PRO A 636 -28.73 -10.49 -11.08
CA PRO A 636 -28.50 -11.31 -12.26
C PRO A 636 -27.17 -10.98 -12.96
N PRO A 637 -26.40 -11.98 -13.45
CA PRO A 637 -25.12 -11.75 -14.13
C PRO A 637 -25.22 -10.75 -15.30
N THR A 638 -26.32 -10.79 -16.04
CA THR A 638 -26.59 -9.85 -17.14
C THR A 638 -26.65 -8.39 -16.70
N LEU A 639 -27.11 -8.11 -15.47
CA LEU A 639 -27.13 -6.76 -14.90
C LEU A 639 -25.76 -6.34 -14.37
N GLN A 640 -25.00 -7.30 -13.82
CA GLN A 640 -23.62 -7.07 -13.41
C GLN A 640 -22.76 -6.67 -14.62
N ASP A 641 -22.85 -7.44 -15.71
CA ASP A 641 -22.16 -7.18 -16.98
C ASP A 641 -22.59 -5.85 -17.60
N LEU A 642 -23.90 -5.54 -17.56
CA LEU A 642 -24.43 -4.27 -18.04
C LEU A 642 -23.79 -3.10 -17.29
N LEU A 643 -23.88 -3.07 -15.96
CA LEU A 643 -23.36 -1.95 -15.17
C LEU A 643 -21.84 -1.82 -15.31
N GLN A 644 -21.11 -2.93 -15.28
CA GLN A 644 -19.66 -2.93 -15.47
C GLN A 644 -19.28 -2.35 -16.85
N ARG A 645 -19.97 -2.77 -17.91
CA ARG A 645 -19.71 -2.27 -19.28
C ARG A 645 -20.00 -0.78 -19.39
N GLU A 646 -21.12 -0.31 -18.84
CA GLU A 646 -21.46 1.11 -18.92
C GLU A 646 -20.48 1.99 -18.12
N LEU A 647 -20.02 1.54 -16.93
CA LEU A 647 -19.00 2.25 -16.15
C LEU A 647 -17.65 2.31 -16.88
N ARG A 648 -17.21 1.22 -17.53
CA ARG A 648 -15.99 1.25 -18.36
C ARG A 648 -16.11 2.21 -19.55
N PHE A 649 -17.30 2.35 -20.10
CA PHE A 649 -17.54 3.28 -21.21
C PHE A 649 -17.52 4.74 -20.74
N GLU A 650 -18.10 5.05 -19.58
CA GLU A 650 -17.99 6.39 -18.97
C GLU A 650 -16.52 6.77 -18.74
N GLU A 651 -15.72 5.82 -18.29
CA GLU A 651 -14.29 6.01 -18.07
C GLU A 651 -13.45 6.00 -19.36
N SER A 652 -14.03 5.72 -20.55
CA SER A 652 -13.26 5.52 -21.80
C SER A 652 -12.67 6.80 -22.40
N GLU A 653 -13.08 7.98 -21.93
CA GLU A 653 -12.36 9.23 -22.18
C GLU A 653 -11.02 9.31 -21.39
N GLY A 654 -10.79 8.39 -20.45
CA GLY A 654 -9.52 8.10 -19.76
C GLY A 654 -9.14 6.60 -19.79
N GLU A 655 -8.08 6.22 -19.08
CA GLU A 655 -7.69 4.81 -18.92
C GLU A 655 -8.49 4.17 -17.76
N SER A 656 -9.60 3.47 -18.07
CA SER A 656 -10.37 2.71 -17.07
C SER A 656 -9.50 1.65 -16.39
N THR A 657 -9.52 1.61 -15.07
CA THR A 657 -8.85 0.59 -14.25
C THR A 657 -9.72 -0.64 -13.97
N LEU A 658 -11.00 -0.58 -14.32
CA LEU A 658 -12.00 -1.54 -13.89
C LEU A 658 -11.93 -2.83 -14.72
N THR A 659 -11.66 -3.95 -14.06
CA THR A 659 -11.60 -5.28 -14.68
C THR A 659 -12.67 -6.22 -14.11
N ALA A 660 -12.74 -7.47 -14.60
CA ALA A 660 -13.56 -8.50 -13.97
C ALA A 660 -13.06 -8.90 -12.56
N ALA A 661 -11.87 -8.44 -12.15
CA ALA A 661 -11.31 -8.66 -10.80
C ALA A 661 -12.05 -7.90 -9.72
N ASP A 662 -12.59 -6.77 -10.14
CA ASP A 662 -13.04 -5.69 -9.28
C ASP A 662 -14.54 -5.77 -9.00
N VAL A 663 -15.19 -6.81 -9.54
CA VAL A 663 -16.58 -7.16 -9.28
C VAL A 663 -16.65 -8.20 -8.17
N PHE A 664 -17.39 -7.86 -7.13
CA PHE A 664 -17.60 -8.67 -5.94
C PHE A 664 -19.10 -8.89 -5.72
N VAL A 665 -19.43 -10.09 -5.27
CA VAL A 665 -20.80 -10.49 -4.94
C VAL A 665 -20.86 -10.76 -3.46
N SER A 666 -21.73 -10.03 -2.78
CA SER A 666 -21.97 -10.08 -1.34
C SER A 666 -23.04 -11.12 -1.03
N ASP A 667 -22.69 -12.11 -0.21
CA ASP A 667 -23.59 -13.15 0.26
C ASP A 667 -24.42 -12.67 1.47
N GLY A 668 -25.25 -11.66 1.19
CA GLY A 668 -26.05 -10.93 2.16
C GLY A 668 -26.19 -9.46 1.78
N MET A 669 -26.37 -8.62 2.81
CA MET A 669 -26.52 -7.18 2.69
C MET A 669 -25.22 -6.51 2.23
N VAL A 670 -25.30 -5.59 1.27
CA VAL A 670 -24.14 -4.79 0.82
C VAL A 670 -23.81 -3.72 1.87
N ASP A 671 -22.56 -3.29 1.96
CA ASP A 671 -22.12 -2.25 2.91
C ASP A 671 -22.27 -2.65 4.39
N LEU A 672 -21.52 -3.69 4.79
CA LEU A 672 -21.36 -4.05 6.21
C LEU A 672 -20.62 -2.97 7.03
N GLY A 673 -20.07 -1.94 6.37
CA GLY A 673 -19.45 -0.79 7.03
C GLY A 673 -20.42 -0.07 7.98
N GLY A 674 -21.72 -0.04 7.67
CA GLY A 674 -22.71 0.61 8.52
C GLY A 674 -23.16 -0.19 9.76
N LEU A 675 -22.64 -1.39 10.01
CA LEU A 675 -22.99 -2.18 11.21
C LEU A 675 -22.62 -1.49 12.53
N SER A 676 -21.74 -0.48 12.51
CA SER A 676 -21.41 0.35 13.66
C SER A 676 -22.64 1.01 14.29
N ASP A 677 -23.64 1.36 13.48
CA ASP A 677 -24.85 2.05 13.93
C ASP A 677 -25.72 1.14 14.80
N VAL A 678 -25.78 -0.15 14.45
CA VAL A 678 -26.47 -1.19 15.24
C VAL A 678 -25.70 -1.48 16.53
N ALA A 679 -24.37 -1.53 16.44
CA ALA A 679 -23.50 -1.80 17.57
C ALA A 679 -23.55 -0.72 18.67
N ALA A 680 -23.96 0.51 18.33
CA ALA A 680 -24.15 1.60 19.29
C ALA A 680 -25.45 1.47 20.12
N GLY A 681 -26.30 0.48 19.83
CA GLY A 681 -27.53 0.19 20.57
C GLY A 681 -27.32 -0.56 21.89
N SER A 682 -28.37 -1.20 22.40
CA SER A 682 -28.40 -1.91 23.70
C SER A 682 -27.75 -3.31 23.68
N LEU A 683 -26.85 -3.58 22.74
CA LEU A 683 -26.19 -4.87 22.62
C LEU A 683 -25.10 -5.03 23.71
N PRO A 684 -24.83 -6.26 24.20
CA PRO A 684 -23.74 -6.50 25.14
C PRO A 684 -22.39 -6.02 24.59
N ASP A 685 -21.67 -5.24 25.39
CA ASP A 685 -20.37 -4.64 25.06
C ASP A 685 -19.35 -4.82 26.18
N TYR A 686 -18.10 -4.44 25.94
CA TYR A 686 -17.04 -4.38 26.93
C TYR A 686 -17.44 -3.50 28.13
N PRO A 687 -17.05 -3.87 29.35
CA PRO A 687 -17.30 -3.04 30.52
C PRO A 687 -16.63 -1.66 30.36
N PRO A 688 -17.27 -0.56 30.79
CA PRO A 688 -16.66 0.77 30.74
C PRO A 688 -15.28 0.79 31.40
N LEU A 689 -14.31 1.43 30.75
CA LEU A 689 -12.99 1.65 31.34
C LEU A 689 -13.07 2.85 32.29
N VAL A 690 -12.65 2.67 33.54
CA VAL A 690 -12.48 3.79 34.48
C VAL A 690 -11.09 4.37 34.25
N ALA A 691 -11.04 5.54 33.61
CA ALA A 691 -9.79 6.23 33.35
C ALA A 691 -9.26 6.89 34.65
N ARG A 692 -7.95 6.84 34.85
CA ARG A 692 -7.26 7.49 35.96
C ARG A 692 -7.07 8.98 35.67
N ALA A 693 -7.31 9.85 36.65
CA ALA A 693 -6.92 11.25 36.56
C ALA A 693 -5.39 11.36 36.82
N PRO A 694 -4.59 11.84 35.85
CA PRO A 694 -3.13 11.87 36.00
C PRO A 694 -2.62 13.05 36.81
N PHE A 695 -3.45 14.07 37.04
CA PHE A 695 -3.15 15.25 37.85
C PHE A 695 -4.08 15.33 39.05
N ASP A 696 -3.58 15.84 40.17
CA ASP A 696 -4.42 16.19 41.33
C ASP A 696 -5.37 17.33 40.93
N ALA A 697 -6.67 17.14 41.15
CA ALA A 697 -7.72 18.10 40.82
C ALA A 697 -7.68 19.36 41.68
N GLN A 698 -7.04 19.33 42.85
CA GLN A 698 -6.96 20.48 43.76
C GLN A 698 -5.75 21.40 43.50
N ARG A 699 -4.84 20.97 42.62
CA ARG A 699 -3.59 21.70 42.32
C ARG A 699 -3.55 22.09 40.83
N PRO A 700 -3.03 23.27 40.46
CA PRO A 700 -2.83 23.63 39.05
C PRO A 700 -1.92 22.62 38.33
N VAL A 701 -2.18 22.37 37.04
CA VAL A 701 -1.41 21.44 36.21
C VAL A 701 0.03 21.94 36.03
N ALA A 702 0.22 23.25 35.82
CA ALA A 702 1.55 23.83 35.62
C ALA A 702 2.49 23.60 36.81
N GLU A 703 1.98 23.74 38.05
CA GLU A 703 2.75 23.51 39.27
C GLU A 703 3.16 22.05 39.44
N GLN A 704 2.30 21.11 39.02
CA GLN A 704 2.62 19.68 39.07
C GLN A 704 3.69 19.30 38.04
N ILE A 705 3.66 19.90 36.84
CA ILE A 705 4.69 19.68 35.80
C ILE A 705 6.04 20.31 36.20
N ASP A 706 6.05 21.39 36.99
CA ASP A 706 7.29 21.98 37.52
C ASP A 706 8.00 21.06 38.52
N GLU A 707 7.27 20.13 39.18
CA GLU A 707 7.85 19.17 40.13
C GLU A 707 8.53 17.99 39.42
N HIS A 708 7.89 17.43 38.39
CA HIS A 708 8.39 16.30 37.60
C HIS A 708 7.61 16.16 36.28
N ASP A 709 8.20 15.47 35.30
CA ASP A 709 7.49 15.15 34.06
C ASP A 709 6.34 14.17 34.30
N VAL A 710 5.23 14.35 33.59
CA VAL A 710 4.05 13.47 33.70
C VAL A 710 3.82 12.74 32.38
N LEU A 711 3.87 11.40 32.43
CA LEU A 711 3.54 10.52 31.31
C LEU A 711 2.10 10.00 31.45
N VAL A 712 1.27 10.27 30.44
CA VAL A 712 -0.08 9.73 30.31
C VAL A 712 -0.15 8.62 29.27
N TYR A 713 -1.05 7.65 29.49
CA TYR A 713 -1.37 6.55 28.58
C TYR A 713 -2.89 6.48 28.39
N HIS A 714 -3.42 7.14 27.37
CA HIS A 714 -4.84 7.06 27.02
C HIS A 714 -5.15 5.69 26.40
N PRO A 715 -6.37 5.12 26.56
CA PRO A 715 -7.51 5.62 27.33
C PRO A 715 -7.43 5.33 28.84
N HIS A 716 -6.35 4.71 29.33
CA HIS A 716 -6.19 4.35 30.74
C HIS A 716 -6.06 5.55 31.67
N ASP A 717 -5.49 6.65 31.17
CA ASP A 717 -5.58 7.97 31.79
C ASP A 717 -6.68 8.81 31.11
N SER A 718 -7.27 9.74 31.85
CA SER A 718 -8.38 10.60 31.40
C SER A 718 -7.87 11.70 30.47
N PHE A 719 -8.38 11.77 29.24
CA PHE A 719 -8.05 12.86 28.31
C PHE A 719 -8.57 14.24 28.77
N PRO A 720 -9.83 14.36 29.26
CA PRO A 720 -10.31 15.60 29.86
C PRO A 720 -9.48 16.07 31.04
N ASP A 721 -9.14 15.17 31.98
CA ASP A 721 -8.37 15.52 33.19
C ASP A 721 -6.85 15.62 32.94
N SER A 722 -6.40 15.52 31.68
CA SER A 722 -5.01 15.70 31.28
C SER A 722 -4.84 16.82 30.27
N PHE A 723 -4.95 16.50 28.98
CA PHE A 723 -4.61 17.43 27.91
C PHE A 723 -5.63 18.56 27.77
N GLU A 724 -6.94 18.28 27.90
CA GLU A 724 -7.96 19.35 27.85
C GLU A 724 -7.82 20.29 29.04
N ARG A 725 -7.62 19.73 30.25
CA ARG A 725 -7.35 20.51 31.45
C ARG A 725 -6.09 21.37 31.32
N PHE A 726 -4.99 20.82 30.80
CA PHE A 726 -3.75 21.57 30.56
C PHE A 726 -3.96 22.81 29.68
N ILE A 727 -4.66 22.66 28.54
CA ILE A 727 -4.95 23.78 27.64
C ILE A 727 -6.01 24.73 28.24
N GLY A 728 -7.00 24.19 28.95
CA GLY A 728 -8.05 24.96 29.63
C GLY A 728 -7.47 25.90 30.68
N GLU A 729 -6.64 25.37 31.59
CA GLU A 729 -5.97 26.17 32.61
C GLU A 729 -5.01 27.20 31.98
N ALA A 730 -4.25 26.82 30.95
CA ALA A 730 -3.37 27.75 30.25
C ALA A 730 -4.12 28.89 29.54
N ALA A 731 -5.33 28.64 29.06
CA ALA A 731 -6.18 29.67 28.46
C ALA A 731 -6.68 30.70 29.50
N GLU A 732 -6.85 30.29 30.75
CA GLU A 732 -7.38 31.10 31.85
C GLU A 732 -6.28 31.80 32.68
N ASP A 733 -5.07 31.24 32.73
CA ASP A 733 -3.94 31.82 33.47
C ASP A 733 -3.54 33.20 32.88
N PRO A 734 -3.55 34.29 33.68
CA PRO A 734 -3.13 35.62 33.23
C PRO A 734 -1.63 35.72 32.94
N GLU A 735 -0.80 34.84 33.51
CA GLU A 735 0.65 34.84 33.31
C GLU A 735 1.05 34.16 31.98
N VAL A 736 0.14 33.42 31.35
CA VAL A 736 0.39 32.78 30.04
C VAL A 736 0.35 33.83 28.93
N GLN A 737 1.44 33.91 28.17
CA GLN A 737 1.62 34.86 27.07
C GLN A 737 1.31 34.24 25.71
N ALA A 738 1.60 32.94 25.53
CA ALA A 738 1.40 32.27 24.25
C ALA A 738 1.04 30.79 24.38
N ILE A 739 0.23 30.31 23.44
CA ILE A 739 -0.15 28.90 23.28
C ILE A 739 0.09 28.49 21.82
N LYS A 740 0.98 27.52 21.60
CA LYS A 740 1.25 26.95 20.27
C LYS A 740 0.85 25.48 20.24
N LEU A 741 0.15 25.05 19.19
CA LEU A 741 -0.43 23.71 19.12
C LEU A 741 -0.48 23.16 17.70
N THR A 742 -0.19 21.88 17.52
CA THR A 742 -0.51 21.16 16.28
C THR A 742 -1.92 20.55 16.38
N LEU A 743 -2.86 20.93 15.54
CA LEU A 743 -4.21 20.36 15.52
C LEU A 743 -4.45 19.51 14.26
N TYR A 744 -4.64 18.21 14.51
CA TYR A 744 -5.07 17.25 13.51
C TYR A 744 -6.48 16.78 13.90
N ARG A 745 -7.49 17.22 13.14
CA ARG A 745 -8.91 16.85 13.30
C ARG A 745 -9.54 17.23 14.65
N PRO A 746 -10.08 18.44 14.79
CA PRO A 746 -11.11 18.70 15.77
C PRO A 746 -12.40 18.09 15.23
N GLY A 747 -12.80 16.92 15.75
CA GLY A 747 -14.13 16.40 15.47
C GLY A 747 -15.15 17.24 16.22
N GLY A 748 -16.24 17.67 15.56
CA GLY A 748 -17.38 18.32 16.21
C GLY A 748 -17.02 19.52 17.12
N PRO A 749 -17.91 19.88 18.07
CA PRO A 749 -17.59 20.80 19.15
C PRO A 749 -16.37 20.31 19.93
N SER A 750 -15.38 21.18 20.16
CA SER A 750 -14.10 20.81 20.76
C SER A 750 -13.78 21.73 21.93
N ALA A 751 -13.68 21.18 23.14
CA ALA A 751 -13.29 21.91 24.34
C ALA A 751 -11.93 22.62 24.18
N ILE A 752 -11.00 21.99 23.45
CA ILE A 752 -9.71 22.57 23.08
C ILE A 752 -9.90 23.80 22.19
N GLY A 753 -10.74 23.69 21.14
CA GLY A 753 -11.05 24.82 20.28
C GLY A 753 -11.64 26.01 21.05
N ASP A 754 -12.57 25.74 21.97
CA ASP A 754 -13.17 26.77 22.81
C ASP A 754 -12.17 27.39 23.79
N ALA A 755 -11.25 26.61 24.35
CA ALA A 755 -10.18 27.12 25.21
C ALA A 755 -9.21 28.04 24.43
N LEU A 756 -8.82 27.64 23.22
CA LEU A 756 -7.97 28.46 22.35
C LEU A 756 -8.66 29.78 21.95
N ARG A 757 -9.96 29.74 21.67
CA ARG A 757 -10.77 30.95 21.43
C ARG A 757 -10.75 31.88 22.64
N ARG A 758 -10.98 31.36 23.86
CA ARG A 758 -10.92 32.16 25.09
C ARG A 758 -9.54 32.78 25.30
N ALA A 759 -8.47 32.02 25.05
CA ALA A 759 -7.10 32.51 25.13
C ALA A 759 -6.83 33.67 24.15
N ALA A 760 -7.27 33.55 22.89
CA ALA A 760 -7.12 34.59 21.88
C ALA A 760 -7.91 35.86 22.24
N ILE A 761 -9.15 35.72 22.72
CA ILE A 761 -9.98 36.84 23.21
C ILE A 761 -9.30 37.54 24.40
N ALA A 762 -8.63 36.78 25.28
CA ALA A 762 -7.87 37.33 26.40
C ALA A 762 -6.54 38.00 25.98
N GLY A 763 -6.23 38.09 24.68
CA GLY A 763 -5.04 38.76 24.16
C GLY A 763 -3.76 37.92 24.15
N LYS A 764 -3.85 36.60 24.41
CA LYS A 764 -2.70 35.69 24.33
C LYS A 764 -2.33 35.42 22.87
N ASP A 765 -1.05 35.22 22.57
CA ASP A 765 -0.60 34.78 21.24
C ASP A 765 -0.92 33.30 21.04
N VAL A 766 -1.97 33.02 20.24
CA VAL A 766 -2.42 31.66 19.96
C VAL A 766 -2.07 31.29 18.52
N SER A 767 -1.22 30.28 18.35
CA SER A 767 -0.80 29.76 17.05
C SER A 767 -1.16 28.29 16.89
N VAL A 768 -1.82 27.94 15.79
CA VAL A 768 -2.26 26.57 15.52
C VAL A 768 -1.76 26.09 14.15
N LEU A 769 -1.05 24.96 14.12
CA LEU A 769 -0.71 24.27 12.89
C LEU A 769 -1.80 23.27 12.50
N VAL A 770 -2.38 23.40 11.30
CA VAL A 770 -3.50 22.58 10.82
C VAL A 770 -3.13 21.80 9.58
N GLU A 771 -3.34 20.47 9.62
CA GLU A 771 -3.14 19.60 8.46
C GLU A 771 -4.39 19.56 7.57
N LEU A 772 -4.31 20.18 6.40
CA LEU A 772 -5.42 20.22 5.44
C LEU A 772 -5.47 19.02 4.49
N LYS A 773 -4.34 18.33 4.23
CA LYS A 773 -4.27 17.12 3.38
C LYS A 773 -4.65 15.85 4.16
N ALA A 774 -5.41 15.98 5.25
CA ALA A 774 -5.93 14.84 6.00
C ALA A 774 -6.97 14.12 5.14
N ARG A 775 -6.69 12.86 4.80
CA ARG A 775 -7.49 12.08 3.84
C ARG A 775 -8.95 11.99 4.31
N PHE A 776 -9.88 12.32 3.40
CA PHE A 776 -11.35 12.25 3.59
C PHE A 776 -11.96 13.28 4.55
N ASP A 777 -11.15 14.17 5.13
CA ASP A 777 -11.59 15.19 6.09
C ASP A 777 -11.35 16.62 5.58
N GLU A 778 -10.92 16.77 4.32
CA GLU A 778 -10.36 18.00 3.80
C GLU A 778 -11.35 19.18 3.92
N ALA A 779 -12.61 18.99 3.49
CA ALA A 779 -13.65 20.01 3.57
C ALA A 779 -13.94 20.49 5.01
N ARG A 780 -13.93 19.55 5.98
CA ARG A 780 -14.15 19.88 7.39
C ARG A 780 -12.99 20.65 7.98
N ASN A 781 -11.76 20.25 7.67
CA ASN A 781 -10.56 20.92 8.16
C ASN A 781 -10.46 22.36 7.60
N ILE A 782 -10.86 22.57 6.35
CA ILE A 782 -10.93 23.92 5.73
C ILE A 782 -11.92 24.83 6.46
N SER A 783 -13.14 24.35 6.68
CA SER A 783 -14.18 25.12 7.38
C SER A 783 -13.74 25.53 8.79
N TRP A 784 -13.11 24.59 9.51
CA TRP A 784 -12.64 24.83 10.86
C TRP A 784 -11.43 25.76 10.93
N ALA A 785 -10.44 25.61 10.04
CA ALA A 785 -9.31 26.54 9.93
C ALA A 785 -9.80 27.98 9.77
N ARG A 786 -10.77 28.22 8.86
CA ARG A 786 -11.41 29.53 8.69
C ARG A 786 -12.16 30.04 9.92
N SER A 787 -12.65 29.13 10.78
CA SER A 787 -13.34 29.55 12.01
C SER A 787 -12.35 30.08 13.04
N LEU A 788 -11.23 29.39 13.26
CA LEU A 788 -10.19 29.84 14.18
C LEU A 788 -9.57 31.17 13.74
N GLU A 789 -9.29 31.34 12.45
CA GLU A 789 -8.73 32.60 11.92
C GLU A 789 -9.65 33.80 12.20
N ARG A 790 -10.98 33.61 12.04
CA ARG A 790 -11.98 34.65 12.33
C ARG A 790 -11.99 35.08 13.81
N GLU A 791 -11.43 34.27 14.69
CA GLU A 791 -11.40 34.48 16.13
C GLU A 791 -10.06 35.03 16.63
N GLY A 792 -9.17 35.43 15.70
CA GLY A 792 -7.88 36.04 16.03
C GLY A 792 -6.75 35.03 16.30
N ILE A 793 -7.00 33.73 16.07
CA ILE A 793 -5.98 32.68 16.20
C ILE A 793 -5.13 32.66 14.92
N HIS A 794 -3.80 32.63 15.08
CA HIS A 794 -2.89 32.50 13.95
C HIS A 794 -2.87 31.04 13.45
N VAL A 795 -3.56 30.78 12.34
CA VAL A 795 -3.63 29.45 11.73
C VAL A 795 -2.56 29.30 10.65
N VAL A 796 -1.73 28.27 10.78
CA VAL A 796 -0.72 27.90 9.78
C VAL A 796 -1.12 26.58 9.15
N THR A 797 -1.37 26.60 7.84
CA THR A 797 -1.86 25.45 7.07
C THR A 797 -0.73 24.55 6.56
N GLY A 798 0.23 24.23 7.45
CA GLY A 798 1.36 23.35 7.17
C GLY A 798 2.25 23.80 5.99
N LEU A 799 3.25 22.99 5.65
CA LEU A 799 4.08 23.20 4.46
C LEU A 799 3.45 22.45 3.29
N VAL A 800 3.34 23.08 2.11
CA VAL A 800 2.66 22.48 0.94
C VAL A 800 3.22 21.09 0.62
N SER A 801 4.53 20.88 0.73
CA SER A 801 5.19 19.61 0.39
C SER A 801 5.24 18.57 1.53
N LEU A 802 4.89 18.93 2.78
CA LEU A 802 5.05 18.05 3.94
C LEU A 802 3.78 17.99 4.77
N LYS A 803 3.39 16.77 5.17
CA LYS A 803 2.26 16.61 6.09
C LYS A 803 2.73 16.74 7.54
N THR A 804 2.02 17.52 8.35
CA THR A 804 2.27 17.65 9.79
C THR A 804 1.55 16.54 10.53
N HIS A 805 2.33 15.65 11.14
CA HIS A 805 1.80 14.52 11.92
C HIS A 805 2.38 14.46 13.35
N ALA A 806 3.33 15.33 13.68
CA ALA A 806 3.75 15.61 15.06
C ALA A 806 2.56 16.11 15.90
N LYS A 807 2.48 15.65 17.16
CA LYS A 807 1.51 16.16 18.13
C LYS A 807 2.25 16.81 19.27
N MET A 808 2.28 18.13 19.21
CA MET A 808 3.01 18.97 20.15
C MET A 808 2.13 20.11 20.62
N ALA A 809 2.30 20.50 21.87
CA ALA A 809 1.77 21.73 22.43
C ALA A 809 2.88 22.45 23.19
N LEU A 810 2.82 23.77 23.21
CA LEU A 810 3.73 24.63 23.95
C LEU A 810 2.93 25.74 24.61
N VAL A 811 3.06 25.88 25.92
CA VAL A 811 2.53 26.99 26.70
C VAL A 811 3.70 27.82 27.21
N VAL A 812 3.70 29.11 26.91
CA VAL A 812 4.73 30.06 27.34
C VAL A 812 4.14 30.98 28.40
N ARG A 813 4.69 30.89 29.60
CA ARG A 813 4.27 31.63 30.79
C ARG A 813 5.35 32.62 31.19
N GLN A 814 4.99 33.87 31.45
CA GLN A 814 5.89 34.88 32.00
C GLN A 814 5.58 35.01 33.48
N LEU A 815 6.53 34.65 34.35
CA LEU A 815 6.36 34.78 35.80
C LEU A 815 6.42 36.25 36.21
N PRO A 816 5.89 36.62 37.40
CA PRO A 816 5.96 38.00 37.92
C PRO A 816 7.40 38.54 38.05
N SER A 817 8.38 37.65 38.15
CA SER A 817 9.82 38.00 38.13
C SER A 817 10.36 38.44 36.76
N GLY A 818 9.54 38.36 35.70
CA GLY A 818 9.93 38.59 34.31
C GLY A 818 10.56 37.37 33.62
N ARG A 819 10.80 36.27 34.35
CA ARG A 819 11.35 35.02 33.77
C ARG A 819 10.31 34.29 32.93
N VAL A 820 10.73 33.76 31.78
CA VAL A 820 9.89 32.93 30.91
C VAL A 820 10.02 31.46 31.30
N HIS A 821 8.90 30.83 31.64
CA HIS A 821 8.74 29.40 31.80
C HIS A 821 7.99 28.81 30.60
N ARG A 822 8.33 27.58 30.23
CA ARG A 822 7.74 26.88 29.09
C ARG A 822 7.29 25.51 29.54
N TYR A 823 6.08 25.13 29.15
CA TYR A 823 5.55 23.80 29.34
C TYR A 823 5.28 23.20 27.97
N ALA A 824 5.77 22.00 27.72
CA ALA A 824 5.56 21.30 26.47
C ALA A 824 4.75 20.03 26.69
N HIS A 825 3.96 19.68 25.69
CA HIS A 825 3.39 18.34 25.54
C HIS A 825 3.90 17.74 24.23
N VAL A 826 4.35 16.48 24.26
CA VAL A 826 4.65 15.68 23.06
C VAL A 826 3.92 14.35 23.15
N GLY A 827 3.14 14.02 22.12
CA GLY A 827 2.33 12.80 22.12
C GLY A 827 2.41 11.97 20.84
N SER A 828 1.94 10.73 20.93
CA SER A 828 1.75 9.84 19.78
C SER A 828 0.39 10.04 19.08
N GLY A 829 -0.61 10.47 19.84
CA GLY A 829 -2.02 10.60 19.45
C GLY A 829 -2.46 12.00 19.09
N ASN A 830 -3.55 12.11 18.32
CA ASN A 830 -4.18 13.40 18.01
C ASN A 830 -4.91 13.98 19.23
N TYR A 831 -5.07 15.30 19.27
CA TYR A 831 -5.82 15.99 20.33
C TYR A 831 -7.33 15.92 20.10
N ASN A 832 -7.90 14.73 20.29
CA ASN A 832 -9.32 14.46 20.07
C ASN A 832 -9.86 13.47 21.11
N ALA A 833 -10.78 13.93 21.95
CA ALA A 833 -11.33 13.16 23.06
C ALA A 833 -12.05 11.87 22.60
N ASN A 834 -12.69 11.88 21.43
CA ASN A 834 -13.37 10.69 20.91
C ASN A 834 -12.37 9.60 20.53
N THR A 835 -11.28 9.97 19.84
CA THR A 835 -10.23 8.99 19.53
C THR A 835 -9.47 8.56 20.77
N ALA A 836 -9.22 9.45 21.73
CA ALA A 836 -8.51 9.14 22.97
C ALA A 836 -9.22 8.09 23.85
N ARG A 837 -10.53 7.83 23.62
CA ARG A 837 -11.29 6.76 24.30
C ARG A 837 -11.08 5.37 23.71
N VAL A 838 -10.61 5.29 22.47
CA VAL A 838 -10.50 4.02 21.72
C VAL A 838 -9.11 3.75 21.15
N TYR A 839 -8.21 4.74 21.17
CA TYR A 839 -6.83 4.65 20.71
C TYR A 839 -5.92 4.60 21.93
N THR A 840 -4.95 3.67 21.95
CA THR A 840 -3.91 3.69 22.98
C THR A 840 -2.86 4.73 22.60
N ASP A 841 -2.59 5.72 23.44
CA ASP A 841 -1.68 6.82 23.08
C ASP A 841 -0.88 7.32 24.29
N PHE A 842 0.38 7.69 24.04
CA PHE A 842 1.25 8.29 25.04
C PHE A 842 1.33 9.80 24.89
N GLY A 843 1.39 10.50 26.00
CA GLY A 843 1.65 11.94 26.08
C GLY A 843 2.63 12.24 27.21
N LEU A 844 3.65 13.04 26.92
CA LEU A 844 4.63 13.52 27.89
C LEU A 844 4.40 15.02 28.13
N PHE A 845 4.04 15.39 29.35
CA PHE A 845 4.02 16.77 29.83
C PHE A 845 5.35 17.07 30.54
N THR A 846 6.01 18.16 30.17
CA THR A 846 7.34 18.49 30.69
C THR A 846 7.59 20.00 30.76
N ALA A 847 8.29 20.43 31.81
CA ALA A 847 8.89 21.76 31.93
C ALA A 847 10.41 21.73 31.67
N ASP A 848 10.98 20.59 31.26
CA ASP A 848 12.41 20.43 31.06
C ASP A 848 12.92 21.40 29.98
N PRO A 849 13.88 22.30 30.29
CA PRO A 849 14.43 23.25 29.33
C PRO A 849 15.02 22.61 28.07
N ARG A 850 15.50 21.35 28.17
CA ARG A 850 16.07 20.60 27.05
C ARG A 850 15.02 20.29 25.98
N ILE A 851 13.82 19.88 26.39
CA ILE A 851 12.72 19.52 25.47
C ILE A 851 11.94 20.77 25.06
N THR A 852 11.61 21.63 26.02
CA THR A 852 10.79 22.82 25.76
C THR A 852 11.47 23.83 24.83
N ALA A 853 12.80 23.95 24.88
CA ALA A 853 13.56 24.77 23.92
C ALA A 853 13.47 24.21 22.49
N ASP A 854 13.68 22.91 22.31
CA ASP A 854 13.62 22.26 20.99
C ASP A 854 12.20 22.33 20.39
N VAL A 855 11.16 22.06 21.19
CA VAL A 855 9.75 22.18 20.75
C VAL A 855 9.44 23.62 20.32
N HIS A 856 9.90 24.62 21.07
CA HIS A 856 9.71 26.02 20.72
C HIS A 856 10.44 26.40 19.42
N SER A 857 11.71 25.98 19.28
CA SER A 857 12.49 26.20 18.07
C SER A 857 11.82 25.55 16.84
N LEU A 858 11.28 24.33 16.99
CA LEU A 858 10.54 23.67 15.91
C LEU A 858 9.25 24.40 15.56
N PHE A 859 8.47 24.86 16.54
CA PHE A 859 7.28 25.68 16.26
C PHE A 859 7.64 26.95 15.50
N ASN A 860 8.69 27.66 15.90
CA ASN A 860 9.10 28.90 15.23
C ASN A 860 9.53 28.67 13.79
N GLU A 861 10.22 27.56 13.51
CA GLU A 861 10.56 27.14 12.15
C GLU A 861 9.29 26.85 11.32
N LEU A 862 8.35 26.08 11.89
CA LEU A 862 7.12 25.66 11.21
C LEU A 862 6.15 26.82 10.96
N THR A 863 6.12 27.85 11.82
CA THR A 863 5.29 29.04 11.63
C THR A 863 5.99 30.14 10.84
N GLY A 864 7.33 30.16 10.84
CA GLY A 864 8.14 31.25 10.28
C GLY A 864 8.75 30.98 8.90
N SER A 865 8.65 29.75 8.37
CA SER A 865 9.26 29.35 7.10
C SER A 865 8.26 28.67 6.17
N SER A 866 8.43 28.88 4.86
CA SER A 866 7.72 28.15 3.80
C SER A 866 8.49 26.93 3.29
N HIS A 867 9.68 26.65 3.84
CA HIS A 867 10.53 25.54 3.45
C HIS A 867 10.51 24.42 4.51
N ALA A 868 10.94 23.22 4.11
CA ALA A 868 11.17 22.12 5.04
C ALA A 868 12.10 22.58 6.19
N PRO A 869 11.80 22.21 7.44
CA PRO A 869 12.52 22.74 8.59
C PRO A 869 13.99 22.30 8.55
N GLN A 870 14.88 23.22 8.90
CA GLN A 870 16.34 22.98 8.98
C GLN A 870 16.91 23.29 10.37
N VAL A 871 16.03 23.56 11.33
CA VAL A 871 16.40 23.87 12.71
C VAL A 871 17.21 22.74 13.34
N HIS A 872 18.29 23.09 14.01
CA HIS A 872 19.08 22.13 14.77
C HIS A 872 18.42 21.88 16.14
N LEU A 873 17.94 20.67 16.36
CA LEU A 873 17.34 20.22 17.60
C LEU A 873 18.36 19.35 18.35
N ARG A 874 18.57 19.62 19.64
CA ARG A 874 19.65 18.94 20.40
C ARG A 874 19.19 17.61 20.99
N HIS A 875 17.96 17.56 21.47
CA HIS A 875 17.39 16.44 22.21
C HIS A 875 16.25 15.81 21.43
N LEU A 876 15.28 16.61 20.97
CA LEU A 876 14.15 16.15 20.16
C LEU A 876 14.64 15.62 18.81
N LEU A 877 14.15 14.47 18.39
CA LEU A 877 14.39 13.94 17.03
C LEU A 877 13.20 14.34 16.16
N ALA A 878 13.46 14.86 14.96
CA ALA A 878 12.38 15.30 14.09
C ALA A 878 12.60 14.93 12.61
N ALA A 879 11.52 14.51 11.95
CA ALA A 879 11.51 14.37 10.49
C ALA A 879 11.03 15.66 9.82
N PRO A 880 11.52 15.99 8.62
CA PRO A 880 12.57 15.30 7.85
C PRO A 880 13.99 15.79 8.21
N ILE A 881 14.23 16.34 9.41
CA ILE A 881 15.49 16.97 9.81
C ILE A 881 16.58 15.91 10.04
N ASP A 882 16.48 15.14 11.11
CA ASP A 882 17.54 14.23 11.59
C ASP A 882 17.01 12.90 12.16
N LEU A 883 15.68 12.71 12.22
CA LEU A 883 15.07 11.54 12.85
C LEU A 883 15.59 10.21 12.29
N LEU A 884 15.63 10.05 10.96
CA LEU A 884 16.13 8.83 10.33
C LEU A 884 17.58 8.54 10.71
N ASP A 885 18.45 9.55 10.55
CA ASP A 885 19.88 9.40 10.77
C ASP A 885 20.19 9.09 12.24
N ARG A 886 19.47 9.72 13.17
CA ARG A 886 19.62 9.46 14.60
C ARG A 886 19.10 8.09 14.99
N VAL A 887 17.98 7.62 14.43
CA VAL A 887 17.50 6.25 14.66
C VAL A 887 18.50 5.23 14.13
N LEU A 888 19.06 5.44 12.93
CA LEU A 888 20.11 4.57 12.38
C LEU A 888 21.36 4.57 13.27
N ALA A 889 21.79 5.72 13.76
CA ALA A 889 22.93 5.83 14.67
C ALA A 889 22.71 5.07 15.99
N MET A 890 21.48 5.09 16.54
CA MET A 890 21.13 4.32 17.73
C MET A 890 21.18 2.80 17.46
N ILE A 891 20.68 2.34 16.32
CA ILE A 891 20.76 0.93 15.92
C ILE A 891 22.22 0.49 15.69
N ASP A 892 23.02 1.32 15.03
CA ASP A 892 24.44 1.04 14.78
C ASP A 892 25.24 1.04 16.09
N ARG A 893 24.85 1.87 17.07
CA ARG A 893 25.43 1.87 18.43
C ARG A 893 25.13 0.55 19.16
N GLU A 894 23.89 0.07 19.16
CA GLU A 894 23.56 -1.26 19.71
C GLU A 894 24.35 -2.38 19.01
N THR A 895 24.48 -2.28 17.68
CA THR A 895 25.29 -3.22 16.87
C THR A 895 26.75 -3.24 17.33
N ALA A 896 27.33 -2.07 17.63
CA ALA A 896 28.69 -1.95 18.15
C ALA A 896 28.81 -2.48 19.59
N HIS A 897 27.78 -2.31 20.43
CA HIS A 897 27.73 -2.87 21.77
C HIS A 897 27.72 -4.41 21.74
N ALA A 898 26.88 -5.02 20.92
CA ALA A 898 26.81 -6.47 20.77
C ALA A 898 28.13 -7.08 20.29
N ARG A 899 28.78 -6.48 19.29
CA ARG A 899 30.11 -6.90 18.81
C ARG A 899 31.19 -6.82 19.88
N ALA A 900 31.03 -5.91 20.85
CA ALA A 900 31.93 -5.76 21.98
C ALA A 900 31.54 -6.64 23.20
N GLY A 901 30.52 -7.50 23.07
CA GLY A 901 30.03 -8.35 24.16
C GLY A 901 29.31 -7.60 25.28
N ARG A 902 28.85 -6.37 25.03
CA ARG A 902 28.09 -5.55 25.98
C ARG A 902 26.59 -5.78 25.80
N SER A 903 25.80 -5.39 26.81
CA SER A 903 24.34 -5.40 26.72
C SER A 903 23.89 -4.61 25.50
N ALA A 904 23.11 -5.25 24.63
CA ALA A 904 22.62 -4.66 23.39
C ALA A 904 21.24 -5.24 23.07
N ARG A 905 20.22 -4.38 23.09
CA ARG A 905 18.83 -4.79 22.86
C ARG A 905 18.06 -3.62 22.29
N ILE A 906 17.18 -3.92 21.33
CA ILE A 906 16.25 -2.97 20.75
C ILE A 906 14.83 -3.46 21.01
N ARG A 907 13.99 -2.61 21.60
CA ARG A 907 12.55 -2.86 21.68
C ARG A 907 11.79 -1.70 21.06
N ALA A 908 10.74 -1.98 20.29
CA ALA A 908 9.90 -0.91 19.76
C ALA A 908 8.43 -1.33 19.64
N LYS A 909 7.54 -0.40 19.96
CA LYS A 909 6.11 -0.47 19.67
C LYS A 909 5.79 0.51 18.54
N LEU A 910 5.22 0.03 17.45
CA LEU A 910 4.95 0.78 16.23
C LEU A 910 3.58 0.41 15.67
N ASN A 911 2.96 1.32 14.91
CA ASN A 911 1.79 0.94 14.10
C ASN A 911 2.21 0.24 12.81
N ALA A 912 3.38 0.58 12.27
CA ALA A 912 3.88 -0.01 11.05
C ALA A 912 5.41 0.09 10.92
N LEU A 913 6.01 -0.92 10.28
CA LEU A 913 7.42 -1.01 9.91
C LEU A 913 7.53 -1.36 8.42
N SER A 914 8.00 -0.42 7.60
CA SER A 914 8.16 -0.65 6.15
C SER A 914 9.35 0.07 5.52
N ASP A 915 10.19 0.72 6.33
CA ASP A 915 11.38 1.39 5.81
C ASP A 915 12.53 0.42 5.57
N SER A 916 12.92 0.24 4.32
CA SER A 916 13.99 -0.69 3.94
C SER A 916 15.33 -0.35 4.58
N THR A 917 15.64 0.93 4.79
CA THR A 917 16.90 1.35 5.42
C THR A 917 16.94 0.97 6.91
N ILE A 918 15.85 1.22 7.65
CA ILE A 918 15.72 0.77 9.04
C ILE A 918 15.74 -0.76 9.14
N ILE A 919 14.96 -1.47 8.32
CA ILE A 919 14.88 -2.93 8.34
C ILE A 919 16.27 -3.56 8.08
N GLN A 920 17.02 -3.05 7.12
CA GLN A 920 18.38 -3.51 6.87
C GLN A 920 19.32 -3.24 8.05
N ALA A 921 19.17 -2.11 8.73
CA ALA A 921 19.93 -1.84 9.95
C ALA A 921 19.59 -2.83 11.08
N LEU A 922 18.31 -3.16 11.25
CA LEU A 922 17.87 -4.19 12.21
C LEU A 922 18.41 -5.58 11.84
N TYR A 923 18.46 -5.95 10.56
CA TYR A 923 19.11 -7.19 10.13
C TYR A 923 20.61 -7.21 10.45
N ARG A 924 21.34 -6.11 10.22
CA ARG A 924 22.75 -6.00 10.62
C ARG A 924 22.92 -6.11 12.14
N ALA A 925 22.03 -5.51 12.91
CA ALA A 925 22.03 -5.59 14.37
C ALA A 925 21.81 -7.05 14.83
N SER A 926 20.83 -7.74 14.24
CA SER A 926 20.56 -9.15 14.53
C SER A 926 21.77 -10.04 14.23
N GLN A 927 22.41 -9.87 13.07
CA GLN A 927 23.64 -10.60 12.71
C GLN A 927 24.82 -10.32 13.64
N ALA A 928 24.85 -9.14 14.26
CA ALA A 928 25.88 -8.76 15.23
C ALA A 928 25.61 -9.28 16.65
N GLY A 929 24.44 -9.89 16.90
CA GLY A 929 24.06 -10.45 18.19
C GLY A 929 23.10 -9.59 19.01
N VAL A 930 22.54 -8.51 18.45
CA VAL A 930 21.51 -7.69 19.13
C VAL A 930 20.18 -8.44 19.14
N ASP A 931 19.54 -8.53 20.30
CA ASP A 931 18.16 -9.02 20.41
C ASP A 931 17.17 -7.89 20.10
N VAL A 932 16.25 -8.15 19.17
CA VAL A 932 15.29 -7.16 18.65
C VAL A 932 13.87 -7.68 18.84
N ASP A 933 13.09 -7.00 19.69
CA ASP A 933 11.69 -7.33 19.95
C ASP A 933 10.77 -6.20 19.49
N LEU A 934 9.85 -6.47 18.58
CA LEU A 934 8.98 -5.46 18.00
C LEU A 934 7.50 -5.80 18.24
N VAL A 935 6.73 -4.82 18.72
CA VAL A 935 5.27 -4.84 18.69
C VAL A 935 4.82 -4.01 17.49
N VAL A 936 4.33 -4.67 16.43
CA VAL A 936 3.87 -4.00 15.20
C VAL A 936 2.47 -4.47 14.86
N ARG A 937 1.47 -3.61 15.08
CA ARG A 937 0.07 -4.03 14.86
C ARG A 937 -0.31 -4.17 13.38
N GLY A 938 0.22 -3.28 12.54
CA GLY A 938 -0.25 -3.07 11.17
C GLY A 938 0.69 -3.66 10.13
N ILE A 939 1.06 -2.84 9.15
CA ILE A 939 1.97 -3.25 8.07
C ILE A 939 3.38 -3.47 8.63
N CYS A 940 3.92 -4.66 8.42
CA CYS A 940 5.30 -5.02 8.70
C CYS A 940 5.91 -5.70 7.47
N THR A 941 6.91 -5.08 6.84
CA THR A 941 7.63 -5.68 5.70
C THR A 941 8.92 -6.40 6.12
N LEU A 942 9.25 -6.39 7.41
CA LEU A 942 10.38 -7.15 7.97
C LEU A 942 10.06 -8.65 7.99
N ARG A 943 11.05 -9.49 7.69
CA ARG A 943 10.99 -10.95 7.80
C ARG A 943 11.71 -11.40 9.07
N PRO A 944 10.99 -11.74 10.16
CA PRO A 944 11.62 -12.19 11.40
C PRO A 944 12.07 -13.66 11.32
N GLY A 945 12.99 -14.08 12.18
CA GLY A 945 13.35 -15.48 12.39
C GLY A 945 14.04 -16.20 11.23
N VAL A 946 14.61 -15.46 10.26
CA VAL A 946 15.29 -16.05 9.11
C VAL A 946 16.74 -16.39 9.47
N PRO A 947 17.18 -17.66 9.32
CA PRO A 947 18.54 -18.06 9.63
C PRO A 947 19.62 -17.27 8.87
N GLY A 948 20.60 -16.77 9.61
CA GLY A 948 21.69 -15.91 9.11
C GLY A 948 21.27 -14.49 8.69
N LEU A 949 20.03 -14.06 8.92
CA LEU A 949 19.55 -12.70 8.59
C LEU A 949 18.84 -12.02 9.76
N SER A 950 17.90 -12.70 10.41
CA SER A 950 16.99 -12.12 11.42
C SER A 950 16.63 -13.09 12.55
N GLU A 951 17.52 -14.04 12.86
CA GLU A 951 17.33 -15.06 13.90
C GLU A 951 16.98 -14.48 15.28
N ARG A 952 17.48 -13.26 15.56
CA ARG A 952 17.27 -12.56 16.84
C ARG A 952 16.19 -11.48 16.76
N ILE A 953 15.39 -11.47 15.70
CA ILE A 953 14.28 -10.53 15.54
C ILE A 953 12.98 -11.27 15.76
N ARG A 954 12.23 -10.83 16.78
CA ARG A 954 10.86 -11.27 17.05
C ARG A 954 9.90 -10.11 16.79
N VAL A 955 8.81 -10.40 16.09
CA VAL A 955 7.74 -9.44 15.85
C VAL A 955 6.43 -10.03 16.32
N VAL A 956 5.77 -9.34 17.24
CA VAL A 956 4.42 -9.64 17.70
C VAL A 956 3.48 -8.52 17.29
N SER A 957 2.19 -8.83 17.26
CA SER A 957 1.13 -7.88 16.99
C SER A 957 0.01 -8.08 17.97
N ILE A 958 -0.56 -6.97 18.43
CA ILE A 958 -1.66 -6.97 19.38
C ILE A 958 -2.81 -6.18 18.75
N LEU A 959 -3.99 -6.80 18.77
CA LEU A 959 -5.26 -6.19 18.40
C LEU A 959 -6.29 -6.61 19.45
N GLY A 960 -7.18 -5.71 19.82
CA GLY A 960 -8.20 -6.00 20.82
C GLY A 960 -9.19 -4.85 20.96
N ARG A 961 -9.71 -4.67 22.18
CA ARG A 961 -10.68 -3.61 22.52
C ARG A 961 -10.22 -2.23 22.05
N PHE A 962 -8.95 -1.91 22.25
CA PHE A 962 -8.38 -0.62 21.87
C PHE A 962 -7.55 -0.76 20.60
N LEU A 963 -7.53 0.31 19.82
CA LEU A 963 -6.67 0.42 18.67
C LEU A 963 -5.28 0.82 19.16
N GLU A 964 -4.36 -0.13 19.15
CA GLU A 964 -2.99 0.13 19.54
C GLU A 964 -2.41 1.28 18.71
N HIS A 965 -2.05 2.42 19.29
CA HIS A 965 -1.61 3.58 18.50
C HIS A 965 -0.32 4.22 19.01
N GLY A 966 -0.01 4.02 20.29
CA GLY A 966 1.18 4.52 20.94
C GLY A 966 2.45 3.98 20.29
N ARG A 967 3.48 4.83 20.21
CA ARG A 967 4.82 4.38 19.82
C ARG A 967 5.79 4.56 20.97
N ILE A 968 6.58 3.52 21.21
CA ILE A 968 7.64 3.47 22.21
C ILE A 968 8.89 2.96 21.52
N TYR A 969 10.03 3.55 21.80
CA TYR A 969 11.34 3.09 21.31
C TYR A 969 12.28 2.96 22.49
N HIS A 970 12.97 1.83 22.55
CA HIS A 970 13.89 1.49 23.62
C HIS A 970 15.19 0.93 23.05
N PHE A 971 16.30 1.44 23.58
CA PHE A 971 17.66 1.00 23.27
C PHE A 971 18.40 0.74 24.58
N ALA A 972 19.04 -0.43 24.71
CA ALA A 972 19.71 -0.82 25.96
C ALA A 972 20.97 -0.02 26.25
N ASN A 973 21.68 0.45 25.22
CA ASN A 973 22.81 1.38 25.31
C ASN A 973 23.85 0.95 26.36
N ALA A 974 24.25 -0.33 26.33
CA ALA A 974 25.17 -0.94 27.28
C ALA A 974 24.75 -0.87 28.77
N GLY A 975 23.45 -0.83 29.05
CA GLY A 975 22.87 -0.81 30.41
C GLY A 975 22.36 0.57 30.84
N GLU A 976 22.57 1.60 30.04
CA GLU A 976 22.05 2.96 30.26
C GLU A 976 20.80 3.19 29.40
N ASP A 977 19.71 2.49 29.75
CA ASP A 977 18.50 2.40 28.93
C ASP A 977 17.94 3.77 28.49
N GLU A 978 17.72 3.91 27.19
CA GLU A 978 17.12 5.09 26.58
C GLU A 978 15.69 4.78 26.11
N TYR A 979 14.72 5.59 26.55
CA TYR A 979 13.31 5.50 26.14
C TYR A 979 12.85 6.74 25.42
N TYR A 980 12.00 6.54 24.43
CA TYR A 980 11.41 7.61 23.63
C TYR A 980 9.93 7.33 23.35
N ILE A 981 9.17 8.40 23.20
CA ILE A 981 7.80 8.37 22.67
C ILE A 981 7.67 9.36 21.51
N GLY A 982 6.67 9.19 20.66
CA GLY A 982 6.43 10.15 19.59
C GLY A 982 5.43 9.69 18.55
N SER A 983 5.40 10.41 17.43
CA SER A 983 4.40 10.22 16.38
C SER A 983 4.85 9.33 15.22
N ALA A 984 6.14 9.02 15.13
CA ALA A 984 6.79 8.49 13.93
C ALA A 984 6.83 6.96 13.80
N ASP A 985 5.98 6.36 12.97
CA ASP A 985 6.24 4.97 12.56
C ASP A 985 7.53 4.85 11.72
N TRP A 986 8.14 3.67 11.70
CA TRP A 986 9.31 3.37 10.85
C TRP A 986 8.89 3.07 9.41
N ARG A 987 8.35 4.09 8.73
CA ARG A 987 7.98 4.05 7.31
C ARG A 987 8.68 5.15 6.51
N PRO A 988 8.88 4.96 5.20
CA PRO A 988 9.57 5.96 4.37
C PRO A 988 8.94 7.36 4.43
N ARG A 989 7.60 7.43 4.42
CA ARG A 989 6.86 8.69 4.48
C ARG A 989 6.98 9.39 5.82
N ASN A 990 7.01 8.65 6.93
CA ASN A 990 7.09 9.22 8.28
C ASN A 990 8.50 9.75 8.55
N LEU A 991 9.53 9.01 8.10
CA LEU A 991 10.93 9.37 8.34
C LEU A 991 11.46 10.48 7.41
N ARG A 992 10.86 10.69 6.21
CA ARG A 992 11.41 11.59 5.18
C ARG A 992 10.43 12.60 4.58
N ARG A 993 9.11 12.40 4.68
CA ARG A 993 8.09 13.19 3.94
C ARG A 993 7.01 13.81 4.84
N ARG A 994 7.21 13.76 6.16
CA ARG A 994 6.28 14.28 7.16
C ARG A 994 7.06 15.01 8.25
N ILE A 995 6.38 15.94 8.90
CA ILE A 995 6.82 16.47 10.19
C ILE A 995 6.38 15.46 11.24
N GLU A 996 7.34 14.77 11.82
CA GLU A 996 7.16 13.82 12.92
C GLU A 996 8.15 14.16 14.03
N VAL A 997 7.82 13.80 15.26
CA VAL A 997 8.72 14.00 16.40
C VAL A 997 8.83 12.75 17.27
N MET A 998 10.01 12.59 17.88
CA MET A 998 10.31 11.57 18.87
C MET A 998 11.09 12.24 20.00
N ALA A 999 10.49 12.23 21.21
CA ALA A 999 11.02 12.88 22.40
C ALA A 999 11.67 11.87 23.33
N PRO A 1000 12.88 12.15 23.86
CA PRO A 1000 13.46 11.34 24.92
C PRO A 1000 12.66 11.50 26.20
N VAL A 1001 12.51 10.41 26.95
CA VAL A 1001 11.88 10.40 28.27
C VAL A 1001 12.98 10.31 29.31
N PHE A 1002 13.12 11.32 30.17
CA PHE A 1002 14.16 11.35 31.20
C PHE A 1002 13.67 10.87 32.57
N GLU A 1003 12.42 11.17 32.91
CA GLU A 1003 11.83 10.86 34.21
C GLU A 1003 11.80 9.34 34.49
N PRO A 1004 12.47 8.86 35.56
CA PRO A 1004 12.53 7.43 35.88
C PRO A 1004 11.17 6.75 36.01
N ALA A 1005 10.18 7.39 36.64
CA ALA A 1005 8.84 6.81 36.78
C ALA A 1005 8.15 6.62 35.42
N ALA A 1006 8.33 7.57 34.50
CA ALA A 1006 7.81 7.46 33.14
C ALA A 1006 8.52 6.34 32.35
N ARG A 1007 9.84 6.20 32.48
CA ARG A 1007 10.61 5.11 31.86
C ARG A 1007 10.14 3.73 32.34
N HIS A 1008 9.97 3.56 33.65
CA HIS A 1008 9.48 2.32 34.24
C HIS A 1008 8.11 1.95 33.68
N ARG A 1009 7.18 2.91 33.59
CA ARG A 1009 5.85 2.67 33.02
C ARG A 1009 5.89 2.25 31.55
N LEU A 1010 6.79 2.84 30.74
CA LEU A 1010 6.98 2.45 29.35
C LEU A 1010 7.56 1.03 29.22
N ASP A 1011 8.49 0.67 30.11
CA ASP A 1011 9.05 -0.68 30.18
C ASP A 1011 8.00 -1.74 30.54
N GLU A 1012 7.14 -1.45 31.52
CA GLU A 1012 6.03 -2.33 31.92
C GLU A 1012 5.08 -2.59 30.75
N VAL A 1013 4.68 -1.53 30.01
CA VAL A 1013 3.81 -1.67 28.84
C VAL A 1013 4.49 -2.49 27.76
N LEU A 1014 5.73 -2.15 27.38
CA LEU A 1014 6.48 -2.91 26.36
C LEU A 1014 6.63 -4.38 26.76
N THR A 1015 6.97 -4.65 28.02
CA THR A 1015 7.20 -6.00 28.51
C THR A 1015 5.90 -6.79 28.52
N GLY A 1016 4.79 -6.22 29.00
CA GLY A 1016 3.47 -6.86 29.00
C GLY A 1016 3.00 -7.20 27.59
N GLU A 1017 3.19 -6.29 26.64
CA GLU A 1017 2.83 -6.51 25.24
C GLU A 1017 3.72 -7.56 24.53
N LEU A 1018 5.01 -7.59 24.84
CA LEU A 1018 5.95 -8.56 24.25
C LEU A 1018 5.83 -9.97 24.85
N THR A 1019 5.14 -10.13 25.98
CA THR A 1019 5.01 -11.40 26.70
C THR A 1019 3.58 -11.92 26.78
N THR A 1020 2.59 -11.15 26.33
CA THR A 1020 1.19 -11.59 26.30
C THR A 1020 0.98 -12.79 25.37
N THR A 1021 0.19 -13.76 25.83
CA THR A 1021 -0.26 -14.91 25.04
C THR A 1021 -1.42 -14.57 24.09
N GLU A 1022 -2.00 -13.38 24.21
CA GLU A 1022 -3.06 -12.89 23.31
C GLU A 1022 -2.51 -12.23 22.03
N ALA A 1023 -1.18 -12.20 21.86
CA ALA A 1023 -0.55 -11.60 20.68
C ALA A 1023 -0.38 -12.63 19.55
N TRP A 1024 -0.32 -12.11 18.33
CA TRP A 1024 0.04 -12.89 17.14
C TRP A 1024 1.53 -12.70 16.83
N ALA A 1025 2.27 -13.79 16.63
CA ALA A 1025 3.66 -13.77 16.18
C ALA A 1025 3.74 -13.80 14.65
N LEU A 1026 4.51 -12.87 14.07
CA LEU A 1026 4.77 -12.84 12.63
C LEU A 1026 5.79 -13.92 12.23
N ARG A 1027 5.46 -14.69 11.20
CA ARG A 1027 6.32 -15.71 10.60
C ARG A 1027 7.17 -15.16 9.45
N PRO A 1028 8.26 -15.85 9.06
CA PRO A 1028 9.11 -15.44 7.92
C PRO A 1028 8.43 -15.37 6.54
N ASP A 1029 7.25 -15.98 6.38
CA ASP A 1029 6.44 -15.96 5.15
C ASP A 1029 5.40 -14.82 5.12
N GLY A 1030 5.25 -14.08 6.23
CA GLY A 1030 4.26 -13.03 6.38
C GLY A 1030 2.97 -13.45 7.08
N GLY A 1031 2.76 -14.75 7.33
CA GLY A 1031 1.63 -15.24 8.11
C GLY A 1031 1.78 -14.95 9.61
N TYR A 1032 0.70 -15.11 10.35
CA TYR A 1032 0.66 -14.90 11.79
C TYR A 1032 0.15 -16.15 12.52
N ASP A 1033 0.82 -16.52 13.61
CA ASP A 1033 0.37 -17.57 14.53
C ASP A 1033 -0.03 -16.92 15.86
N HIS A 1034 -1.09 -17.39 16.51
CA HIS A 1034 -1.40 -16.98 17.88
C HIS A 1034 -0.36 -17.57 18.84
N LEU A 1035 0.09 -16.78 19.83
CA LEU A 1035 1.04 -17.23 20.86
C LEU A 1035 0.43 -18.17 21.90
#